data_AF-A0A9P6WQK2-F1
#
_entry.id   AF-A0A9P6WQK2-F1
#
_cell.length_a   1.000
_cell.length_b   1.000
_cell.length_c   1.000
_cell.angle_alpha   90.00
_cell.angle_beta   90.00
_cell.angle_gamma   90.00
#
_symmetry.space_group_name_H-M   'P 1'
#
loop_
_entity.id
_entity.type
_entity.pdbx_description
1 polymer ?
#
loop_
_entity_poly.entity_id
_entity_poly.type
_entity_poly.pdbx_seq_one_letter_code
_entity_poly.pdbx_strand_id
1 'polypeptide(L)'
;MFETIEKRDVFHDGVWCIADIGTTEYNAKKAISQATVEWGNQALYGHYIVYLFTVIIFIFIIKRILYILTDNSSKIINSDSNFVKNWYYKICAINRWICYRRFPSFICEIFQLPSSMGNFLLIMAGCLYILCYSFIPKFWYRECRGFGSPPLAVRAGLQSTALVPFIFILSGKTNLISQLTDISYEKLNVYHRWISGICCFLGWLHTIPFYIQAVREGGIKRLEYFQRTEELFVNGIPPLVFLTVLTIFSHSYIRMIWYELWLQIHWICALGFYISLFIHVYPEMDAWKYMVATIVFWITQLSWRALNKAMLRPNKGFLRSNPCKMKRFISNNENEHYFEILIENSNDFSWVPGQHLFLRIPGLRFIENHPFSISSYFEPKENTNIKLIIKAIGFGGMTDQIYKKLPDIGYTDSTVFIDGPYGGCSRPIDAFDSIFLLASGTGISAILPFLHDSCKKIKYSNGIIKRVNFDWIVRSSDNIEWIIPELKNIVQNYNELIKDGHINVNIHVKEDIGMNGGNTIEMLDNEINSPLSSPSPSPSPSPSSDSESDNKEEINPLELKDNKVNTFNMVNIINSKPSINELIKDISPILLERNIFIVSGSDSMKVQVSNSVASLQTEVLKKGSGISYQMTKVFKLPVNSIGIPKLGIGSGTSYKKKDSTVLNEKLVSILTTGVDEGFIHLDSAEAYGNDDELKETLYRVLNEGKLKREDIFITDKYFSGIGTTDRISKHDNPYDRLKYILEYLNTPYIDLYLLHSPFISKETHGFDLKGAWKFMQQALDEGLTKRIGISNFAIEDIEEIWNSTKTNPQVNQIEFNAFLQNQTPGIFEYTQSKGIVIQAYSPLSPLTRGELNDGIGLEFDELLNKLSKKYNKTKTQILLRWTLDLDVIPITTTSKPERFQEFKGIFDWSLSPEEVAAIKTIGSKYEKPIHKLGIPLLGIGSGTYYFKKDRSAPPNEKLVSIFTTSINEGFVHLDSAEVYGNDAELKETLKRVLADGNKKREDIFITDKYFAGDGTYTHHSTYKNPYDRIKEFVKYLETPYVDLYLLHAPFIKKESHGFTLKEAWAYVQQAYDEGLVKRIGVSNFAVEDIEEIWDTTKTNPQVNQIEFNAFLQNQTPNIVEYSQSKGIVVEAYSPLSPINSTADLTSGAGLKFAQYLDELTDKYSKTKLQVLLRWVIQRDIVPISTTSKPERFTEFKGVFGWELTESEVEKITQLGAAVKPFRKYWKPEYSKYDN
;
A
#
# COMPACT_ATOMS: atom_id res chain seq x y z
N MET A 1 -80.21 7.31 6.61
CA MET A 1 -79.09 7.91 7.37
C MET A 1 -77.96 8.38 6.42
N PHE A 2 -78.28 8.90 5.23
CA PHE A 2 -77.31 9.20 4.16
C PHE A 2 -77.51 10.61 3.55
N GLU A 3 -77.86 11.61 4.35
CA GLU A 3 -78.16 12.96 3.82
C GLU A 3 -77.09 14.04 4.09
N THR A 4 -75.88 13.66 4.49
CA THR A 4 -74.75 14.62 4.55
C THR A 4 -73.43 13.98 4.17
N ILE A 5 -73.26 13.64 2.88
CA ILE A 5 -71.95 13.38 2.28
C ILE A 5 -71.49 14.68 1.59
N GLU A 6 -70.77 15.51 2.33
CA GLU A 6 -69.95 16.55 1.72
C GLU A 6 -68.87 15.91 0.84
N LYS A 7 -69.08 15.99 -0.47
CA LYS A 7 -68.09 16.00 -1.57
C LYS A 7 -66.77 15.23 -1.35
N ARG A 8 -66.84 13.90 -1.24
CA ARG A 8 -65.67 13.02 -1.49
C ARG A 8 -66.00 11.70 -2.18
N ASP A 9 -67.20 11.54 -2.76
CA ASP A 9 -67.46 10.34 -3.58
C ASP A 9 -66.56 10.37 -4.84
N VAL A 10 -66.01 9.21 -5.20
CA VAL A 10 -65.08 9.07 -6.32
C VAL A 10 -65.84 8.48 -7.49
N PHE A 11 -65.80 9.16 -8.64
CA PHE A 11 -66.39 8.67 -9.89
C PHE A 11 -65.33 7.93 -10.71
N HIS A 12 -65.61 6.67 -11.05
CA HIS A 12 -64.69 5.84 -11.84
C HIS A 12 -65.47 5.00 -12.86
N ASP A 13 -65.06 5.09 -14.13
CA ASP A 13 -65.59 4.27 -15.23
C ASP A 13 -67.13 4.20 -15.34
N GLY A 14 -67.81 5.31 -15.06
CA GLY A 14 -69.27 5.44 -15.21
C GLY A 14 -70.06 5.29 -13.92
N VAL A 15 -69.43 4.91 -12.80
CA VAL A 15 -70.11 4.72 -11.50
C VAL A 15 -69.45 5.52 -10.37
N TRP A 16 -70.27 5.99 -9.44
CA TRP A 16 -69.86 6.56 -8.16
C TRP A 16 -69.60 5.45 -7.13
N CYS A 17 -68.43 5.47 -6.50
CA CYS A 17 -67.99 4.41 -5.60
C CYS A 17 -68.89 4.21 -4.37
N ILE A 18 -69.60 5.25 -3.92
CA ILE A 18 -70.55 5.20 -2.79
C ILE A 18 -72.00 5.30 -3.27
N ALA A 19 -72.35 6.28 -4.11
CA ALA A 19 -73.73 6.54 -4.48
C ALA A 19 -74.37 5.42 -5.32
N ASP A 20 -73.59 4.69 -6.13
CA ASP A 20 -74.12 3.69 -7.07
C ASP A 20 -74.03 2.24 -6.55
N ILE A 21 -73.70 2.04 -5.26
CA ILE A 21 -73.63 0.70 -4.64
C ILE A 21 -74.96 -0.05 -4.83
N GLY A 22 -74.90 -1.23 -5.43
CA GLY A 22 -76.04 -2.12 -5.61
C GLY A 22 -76.77 -1.96 -6.96
N THR A 23 -76.41 -0.96 -7.76
CA THR A 23 -76.92 -0.83 -9.14
C THR A 23 -76.40 -1.95 -10.05
N THR A 24 -77.11 -2.26 -11.14
CA THR A 24 -76.70 -3.28 -12.12
C THR A 24 -75.33 -2.97 -12.73
N GLU A 25 -75.07 -1.70 -13.04
CA GLU A 25 -73.81 -1.24 -13.62
C GLU A 25 -72.64 -1.36 -12.63
N TYR A 26 -72.85 -0.96 -11.37
CA TYR A 26 -71.87 -1.13 -10.30
C TYR A 26 -71.52 -2.61 -10.08
N ASN A 27 -72.52 -3.50 -10.06
CA ASN A 27 -72.29 -4.94 -9.87
C ASN A 27 -71.55 -5.57 -11.07
N ALA A 28 -71.81 -5.11 -12.30
CA ALA A 28 -71.08 -5.56 -13.49
C ALA A 28 -69.60 -5.12 -13.44
N LYS A 29 -69.32 -3.86 -13.08
CA LYS A 29 -67.96 -3.33 -12.91
C LYS A 29 -67.22 -4.01 -11.75
N LYS A 30 -67.91 -4.26 -10.63
CA LYS A 30 -67.41 -5.06 -9.51
C LYS A 30 -66.96 -6.45 -9.96
N ALA A 31 -67.78 -7.16 -10.74
CA ALA A 31 -67.44 -8.48 -11.26
C ALA A 31 -66.20 -8.43 -12.17
N ILE A 32 -66.10 -7.45 -13.07
CA ILE A 32 -64.91 -7.24 -13.93
C ILE A 32 -63.65 -6.96 -13.10
N SER A 33 -63.74 -6.06 -12.10
CA SER A 33 -62.62 -5.78 -11.20
C SER A 33 -62.18 -7.05 -10.46
N GLN A 34 -63.12 -7.81 -9.90
CA GLN A 34 -62.84 -9.05 -9.19
C GLN A 34 -62.25 -10.15 -10.09
N ALA A 35 -62.64 -10.24 -11.36
CA ALA A 35 -62.05 -11.14 -12.35
C ALA A 35 -60.63 -10.71 -12.77
N THR A 36 -60.36 -9.39 -12.84
CA THR A 36 -59.06 -8.85 -13.25
C THR A 36 -57.96 -9.14 -12.21
N VAL A 37 -58.34 -9.14 -10.93
CA VAL A 37 -57.47 -9.50 -9.81
C VAL A 37 -58.23 -10.46 -8.92
N GLU A 38 -58.18 -11.75 -9.26
CA GLU A 38 -58.89 -12.77 -8.50
C GLU A 38 -58.41 -12.84 -7.05
N TRP A 39 -59.37 -13.01 -6.15
CA TRP A 39 -59.12 -13.10 -4.71
C TRP A 39 -58.23 -14.31 -4.38
N GLY A 40 -58.53 -15.50 -4.93
CA GLY A 40 -57.78 -16.72 -4.66
C GLY A 40 -56.31 -16.66 -5.07
N ASN A 41 -55.98 -15.95 -6.15
CA ASN A 41 -54.60 -15.81 -6.64
C ASN A 41 -53.74 -14.95 -5.70
N GLN A 42 -54.33 -14.20 -4.75
CA GLN A 42 -53.54 -13.45 -3.78
C GLN A 42 -52.79 -14.39 -2.81
N ALA A 43 -53.29 -15.61 -2.54
CA ALA A 43 -52.61 -16.59 -1.68
C ALA A 43 -51.20 -16.95 -2.17
N LEU A 44 -50.98 -16.90 -3.50
CA LEU A 44 -49.70 -17.20 -4.13
C LEU A 44 -48.57 -16.31 -3.62
N TYR A 45 -48.86 -15.07 -3.22
CA TYR A 45 -47.84 -14.15 -2.71
C TYR A 45 -47.26 -14.61 -1.37
N GLY A 46 -48.03 -15.32 -0.54
CA GLY A 46 -47.51 -16.02 0.63
C GLY A 46 -46.64 -17.21 0.24
N HIS A 47 -47.06 -18.00 -0.76
CA HIS A 47 -46.27 -19.14 -1.26
C HIS A 47 -44.92 -18.71 -1.84
N TYR A 48 -44.87 -17.58 -2.56
CA TYR A 48 -43.61 -17.04 -3.09
C TYR A 48 -42.58 -16.70 -2.00
N ILE A 49 -43.02 -16.32 -0.81
CA ILE A 49 -42.14 -16.17 0.36
C ILE A 49 -41.59 -17.53 0.78
N VAL A 50 -42.45 -18.53 0.96
CA VAL A 50 -42.02 -19.87 1.35
C VAL A 50 -41.03 -20.47 0.33
N TYR A 51 -41.30 -20.30 -0.97
CA TYR A 51 -40.41 -20.77 -2.04
C TYR A 51 -39.04 -20.09 -1.98
N LEU A 52 -38.99 -18.76 -1.79
CA LEU A 52 -37.74 -18.02 -1.63
C LEU A 52 -36.88 -18.62 -0.51
N PHE A 53 -37.45 -18.77 0.69
CA PHE A 53 -36.71 -19.31 1.84
C PHE A 53 -36.32 -20.78 1.64
N THR A 54 -37.19 -21.59 1.04
CA THR A 54 -36.89 -23.01 0.74
C THR A 54 -35.70 -23.13 -0.21
N VAL A 55 -35.65 -22.32 -1.28
CA VAL A 55 -34.53 -22.28 -2.22
C VAL A 55 -33.25 -21.84 -1.53
N ILE A 56 -33.30 -20.77 -0.71
CA ILE A 56 -32.13 -20.28 0.03
C ILE A 56 -31.59 -21.38 0.97
N ILE A 57 -32.45 -22.02 1.76
CA ILE A 57 -32.05 -23.10 2.68
C ILE A 57 -31.44 -24.26 1.88
N PHE A 58 -32.06 -24.66 0.77
CA PHE A 58 -31.57 -25.73 -0.09
C PHE A 58 -30.18 -25.44 -0.66
N ILE A 59 -29.90 -24.21 -1.09
CA ILE A 59 -28.56 -23.79 -1.53
C ILE A 59 -27.52 -23.97 -0.42
N PHE A 60 -27.86 -23.61 0.83
CA PHE A 60 -26.96 -23.79 1.96
C PHE A 60 -26.77 -25.25 2.36
N ILE A 61 -27.78 -26.11 2.16
CA ILE A 61 -27.66 -27.56 2.32
C ILE A 61 -26.70 -28.12 1.27
N ILE A 62 -26.85 -27.75 0.00
CA ILE A 62 -25.91 -28.15 -1.07
C ILE A 62 -24.49 -27.70 -0.72
N LYS A 63 -24.32 -26.45 -0.29
CA LYS A 63 -23.01 -25.93 0.13
C LYS A 63 -22.37 -26.78 1.22
N ARG A 64 -23.15 -27.19 2.23
CA ARG A 64 -22.67 -28.08 3.29
C ARG A 64 -22.26 -29.45 2.74
N ILE A 65 -23.09 -30.06 1.90
CA ILE A 65 -22.79 -31.36 1.27
C ILE A 65 -21.48 -31.26 0.48
N LEU A 66 -21.28 -30.19 -0.30
CA LEU A 66 -20.04 -29.94 -1.04
C LEU A 66 -18.83 -29.85 -0.10
N TYR A 67 -18.94 -29.13 1.02
CA TYR A 67 -17.85 -29.07 2.00
C TYR A 67 -17.52 -30.44 2.60
N ILE A 68 -18.54 -31.22 3.00
CA ILE A 68 -18.33 -32.57 3.53
C ILE A 68 -17.61 -33.45 2.50
N LEU A 69 -18.06 -33.41 1.24
CA LEU A 69 -17.44 -34.16 0.16
C LEU A 69 -15.98 -33.73 -0.05
N THR A 70 -15.69 -32.43 -0.11
CA THR A 70 -14.32 -31.93 -0.35
C THR A 70 -13.37 -32.08 0.84
N ASP A 71 -13.91 -32.09 2.06
CA ASP A 71 -13.11 -32.16 3.29
C ASP A 71 -12.74 -33.61 3.61
N ASN A 72 -13.62 -34.55 3.27
CA ASN A 72 -13.35 -35.99 3.39
C ASN A 72 -12.56 -36.55 2.19
N SER A 73 -12.57 -35.88 1.03
CA SER A 73 -11.95 -36.38 -0.20
C SER A 73 -10.43 -36.17 -0.31
N SER A 74 -9.74 -35.77 0.77
CA SER A 74 -8.26 -35.74 0.81
C SER A 74 -7.62 -37.11 0.56
N LYS A 75 -8.44 -38.19 0.52
CA LYS A 75 -8.03 -39.54 0.10
C LYS A 75 -8.58 -40.03 -1.26
N ILE A 76 -9.48 -39.30 -1.96
CA ILE A 76 -10.25 -39.89 -3.10
C ILE A 76 -10.23 -39.08 -4.42
N ILE A 77 -9.95 -37.78 -4.45
CA ILE A 77 -9.92 -37.06 -5.75
C ILE A 77 -8.51 -37.06 -6.35
N ASN A 78 -8.12 -38.24 -6.83
CA ASN A 78 -7.05 -38.47 -7.81
C ASN A 78 -7.62 -38.53 -9.24
N SER A 79 -8.65 -37.74 -9.54
CA SER A 79 -9.22 -37.68 -10.91
C SER A 79 -8.68 -36.47 -11.66
N ASP A 80 -7.96 -36.73 -12.75
CA ASP A 80 -7.20 -35.81 -13.61
C ASP A 80 -8.00 -34.68 -14.33
N SER A 81 -9.26 -34.40 -13.97
CA SER A 81 -9.99 -33.28 -14.58
C SER A 81 -9.70 -31.95 -13.87
N ASN A 82 -8.56 -31.34 -14.23
CA ASN A 82 -8.12 -30.03 -13.73
C ASN A 82 -9.17 -28.91 -13.93
N PHE A 83 -10.12 -29.07 -14.84
CA PHE A 83 -11.13 -28.06 -15.16
C PHE A 83 -12.18 -27.86 -14.05
N VAL A 84 -12.82 -28.93 -13.56
CA VAL A 84 -13.90 -28.85 -12.56
C VAL A 84 -13.35 -28.40 -11.20
N LYS A 85 -12.18 -28.93 -10.80
CA LYS A 85 -11.47 -28.52 -9.58
C LYS A 85 -11.14 -27.02 -9.59
N ASN A 86 -10.59 -26.51 -10.70
CA ASN A 86 -10.24 -25.09 -10.84
C ASN A 86 -11.49 -24.17 -10.82
N TRP A 87 -12.55 -24.55 -11.53
CA TRP A 87 -13.81 -23.81 -11.51
C TRP A 87 -14.43 -23.73 -10.11
N TYR A 88 -14.45 -24.86 -9.39
CA TYR A 88 -14.95 -24.91 -8.02
C TYR A 88 -14.18 -23.95 -7.09
N TYR A 89 -12.84 -23.96 -7.13
CA TYR A 89 -12.04 -23.07 -6.29
C TYR A 89 -12.17 -21.60 -6.67
N LYS A 90 -12.31 -21.27 -7.97
CA LYS A 90 -12.60 -19.90 -8.40
C LYS A 90 -13.96 -19.41 -7.89
N ILE A 91 -15.01 -20.22 -8.02
CA ILE A 91 -16.34 -19.88 -7.48
C ILE A 91 -16.27 -19.70 -5.96
N CYS A 92 -15.57 -20.60 -5.26
CA CYS A 92 -15.35 -20.49 -3.83
C CYS A 92 -14.56 -19.23 -3.45
N ALA A 93 -13.54 -18.85 -4.23
CA ALA A 93 -12.76 -17.63 -4.02
C ALA A 93 -13.61 -16.37 -4.22
N ILE A 94 -14.45 -16.30 -5.27
CA ILE A 94 -15.42 -15.20 -5.45
C ILE A 94 -16.38 -15.14 -4.26
N ASN A 95 -16.97 -16.28 -3.88
CA ASN A 95 -17.90 -16.33 -2.76
C ASN A 95 -17.25 -15.86 -1.46
N ARG A 96 -16.04 -16.32 -1.15
CA ARG A 96 -15.28 -15.90 0.03
C ARG A 96 -14.89 -14.43 -0.04
N TRP A 97 -14.46 -13.94 -1.20
CA TRP A 97 -14.11 -12.54 -1.40
C TRP A 97 -15.29 -11.61 -1.06
N ILE A 98 -16.50 -11.97 -1.51
CA ILE A 98 -17.72 -11.20 -1.21
C ILE A 98 -18.11 -11.40 0.27
N CYS A 99 -18.24 -12.65 0.72
CA CYS A 99 -18.82 -12.95 2.03
C CYS A 99 -17.91 -12.59 3.21
N TYR A 100 -16.59 -12.61 3.04
CA TYR A 100 -15.63 -12.27 4.09
C TYR A 100 -15.44 -10.76 4.24
N ARG A 101 -15.79 -9.94 3.26
CA ARG A 101 -15.72 -8.49 3.44
C ARG A 101 -16.70 -8.04 4.51
N ARG A 102 -16.22 -7.19 5.42
CA ARG A 102 -17.01 -6.65 6.52
C ARG A 102 -17.03 -5.12 6.52
N PHE A 103 -18.17 -4.57 6.90
CA PHE A 103 -18.33 -3.15 7.13
C PHE A 103 -17.73 -2.73 8.49
N PRO A 104 -17.33 -1.46 8.66
CA PRO A 104 -16.94 -0.92 9.95
C PRO A 104 -18.04 -1.10 11.01
N SER A 105 -17.67 -1.50 12.23
CA SER A 105 -18.64 -1.81 13.29
C SER A 105 -19.56 -0.64 13.63
N PHE A 106 -19.05 0.60 13.64
CA PHE A 106 -19.87 1.78 13.96
C PHE A 106 -21.03 1.99 12.98
N ILE A 107 -20.81 1.72 11.68
CA ILE A 107 -21.87 1.81 10.65
C ILE A 107 -22.91 0.71 10.89
N CYS A 108 -22.45 -0.50 11.21
CA CYS A 108 -23.34 -1.63 11.49
C CYS A 108 -24.22 -1.37 12.72
N GLU A 109 -23.68 -0.75 13.76
CA GLU A 109 -24.40 -0.46 15.00
C GLU A 109 -25.44 0.66 14.81
N ILE A 110 -25.09 1.74 14.11
CA ILE A 110 -26.00 2.87 13.84
C ILE A 110 -27.17 2.44 12.95
N PHE A 111 -26.89 1.68 11.88
CA PHE A 111 -27.89 1.34 10.86
C PHE A 111 -28.44 -0.10 10.98
N GLN A 112 -28.09 -0.84 12.05
CA GLN A 112 -28.42 -2.26 12.24
C GLN A 112 -28.00 -3.17 11.06
N LEU A 113 -27.02 -2.74 10.26
CA LEU A 113 -26.56 -3.49 9.09
C LEU A 113 -25.86 -4.78 9.51
N PRO A 114 -26.04 -5.88 8.75
CA PRO A 114 -25.23 -7.07 8.95
C PRO A 114 -23.75 -6.75 8.69
N SER A 115 -22.86 -7.23 9.57
CA SER A 115 -21.44 -6.89 9.50
C SER A 115 -20.73 -7.49 8.29
N SER A 116 -21.24 -8.56 7.69
CA SER A 116 -20.72 -9.19 6.47
C SER A 116 -21.45 -8.67 5.23
N MET A 117 -20.67 -8.29 4.20
CA MET A 117 -21.17 -7.90 2.88
C MET A 117 -22.01 -9.01 2.24
N GLY A 118 -21.62 -10.28 2.40
CA GLY A 118 -22.41 -11.41 1.89
C GLY A 118 -23.81 -11.49 2.50
N ASN A 119 -23.91 -11.34 3.82
CA ASN A 119 -25.22 -11.30 4.51
C ASN A 119 -26.03 -10.07 4.09
N PHE A 120 -25.37 -8.91 3.94
CA PHE A 120 -26.02 -7.69 3.44
C PHE A 120 -26.64 -7.88 2.06
N LEU A 121 -25.88 -8.42 1.11
CA LEU A 121 -26.36 -8.65 -0.26
C LEU A 121 -27.49 -9.69 -0.30
N LEU A 122 -27.42 -10.75 0.52
CA LEU A 122 -28.50 -11.73 0.58
C LEU A 122 -29.80 -11.13 1.14
N ILE A 123 -29.71 -10.35 2.22
CA ILE A 123 -30.87 -9.64 2.80
C ILE A 123 -31.42 -8.64 1.79
N MET A 124 -30.55 -7.86 1.13
CA MET A 124 -30.95 -6.89 0.10
C MET A 124 -31.66 -7.56 -1.08
N ALA A 125 -31.14 -8.68 -1.58
CA ALA A 125 -31.78 -9.45 -2.65
C ALA A 125 -33.15 -10.00 -2.22
N GLY A 126 -33.26 -10.48 -0.98
CA GLY A 126 -34.55 -10.90 -0.39
C GLY A 126 -35.54 -9.73 -0.27
N CYS A 127 -35.09 -8.57 0.22
CA CYS A 127 -35.90 -7.36 0.29
C CYS A 127 -36.39 -6.94 -1.10
N LEU A 128 -35.50 -6.92 -2.09
CA LEU A 128 -35.84 -6.56 -3.47
C LEU A 128 -36.89 -7.52 -4.03
N TYR A 129 -36.70 -8.83 -3.86
CA TYR A 129 -37.67 -9.83 -4.28
C TYR A 129 -39.05 -9.56 -3.66
N ILE A 130 -39.11 -9.35 -2.35
CA ILE A 130 -40.36 -9.07 -1.63
C ILE A 130 -41.03 -7.80 -2.15
N LEU A 131 -40.29 -6.71 -2.26
CA LEU A 131 -40.79 -5.41 -2.74
C LEU A 131 -41.25 -5.47 -4.19
N CYS A 132 -40.54 -6.21 -5.05
CA CYS A 132 -40.95 -6.43 -6.44
C CYS A 132 -42.34 -7.09 -6.51
N TYR A 133 -42.56 -8.15 -5.73
CA TYR A 133 -43.86 -8.82 -5.67
C TYR A 133 -44.96 -7.98 -5.01
N SER A 134 -44.60 -7.03 -4.12
CA SER A 134 -45.57 -6.09 -3.55
C SER A 134 -45.97 -5.00 -4.57
N PHE A 135 -45.00 -4.34 -5.20
CA PHE A 135 -45.19 -3.08 -5.94
C PHE A 135 -45.18 -3.19 -7.46
N ILE A 136 -44.50 -4.16 -8.10
CA ILE A 136 -44.51 -4.27 -9.56
C ILE A 136 -45.92 -4.60 -10.12
N PRO A 137 -46.72 -5.49 -9.49
CA PRO A 137 -48.10 -5.68 -9.90
C PRO A 137 -48.90 -4.38 -9.72
N LYS A 138 -49.29 -3.73 -10.82
CA LYS A 138 -49.85 -2.36 -10.85
C LYS A 138 -51.18 -2.18 -10.09
N PHE A 139 -51.94 -3.25 -9.88
CA PHE A 139 -53.19 -3.19 -9.14
C PHE A 139 -52.89 -3.01 -7.65
N TRP A 140 -52.69 -1.77 -7.21
CA TRP A 140 -52.43 -1.45 -5.80
C TRP A 140 -53.71 -1.21 -5.01
N TYR A 141 -54.64 -0.50 -5.64
CA TYR A 141 -55.97 -0.19 -5.13
C TYR A 141 -57.02 -0.82 -6.05
N ARG A 142 -58.21 -1.08 -5.52
CA ARG A 142 -59.38 -1.27 -6.36
C ARG A 142 -59.86 0.09 -6.87
N GLU A 143 -60.60 0.09 -7.96
CA GLU A 143 -61.26 1.30 -8.49
C GLU A 143 -62.21 1.89 -7.45
N CYS A 144 -63.04 1.04 -6.84
CA CYS A 144 -63.85 1.36 -5.66
C CYS A 144 -63.62 0.32 -4.57
N ARG A 145 -63.58 0.73 -3.29
CA ARG A 145 -63.38 -0.16 -2.13
C ARG A 145 -64.47 -1.22 -2.03
N GLY A 146 -65.70 -0.88 -2.44
CA GLY A 146 -66.83 -1.83 -2.46
C GLY A 146 -66.69 -2.94 -3.51
N PHE A 147 -65.72 -2.85 -4.42
CA PHE A 147 -65.35 -3.93 -5.33
C PHE A 147 -64.50 -5.02 -4.64
N GLY A 148 -63.86 -4.69 -3.52
CA GLY A 148 -63.07 -5.62 -2.71
C GLY A 148 -61.92 -4.95 -1.97
N SER A 149 -61.10 -5.74 -1.29
CA SER A 149 -59.93 -5.22 -0.58
C SER A 149 -58.86 -4.70 -1.56
N PRO A 150 -58.09 -3.65 -1.17
CA PRO A 150 -56.99 -3.13 -1.98
C PRO A 150 -55.98 -4.27 -2.24
N PRO A 151 -55.63 -4.59 -3.49
CA PRO A 151 -54.82 -5.77 -3.73
C PRO A 151 -53.39 -5.66 -3.15
N LEU A 152 -52.79 -4.46 -3.10
CA LEU A 152 -51.49 -4.26 -2.44
C LEU A 152 -51.54 -4.63 -0.95
N ALA A 153 -52.62 -4.25 -0.26
CA ALA A 153 -52.78 -4.56 1.14
C ALA A 153 -52.82 -6.08 1.38
N VAL A 154 -53.65 -6.78 0.62
CA VAL A 154 -53.83 -8.23 0.76
C VAL A 154 -52.54 -8.99 0.48
N ARG A 155 -51.80 -8.63 -0.59
CA ARG A 155 -50.49 -9.21 -0.89
C ARG A 155 -49.50 -8.99 0.24
N ALA A 156 -49.36 -7.75 0.73
CA ALA A 156 -48.44 -7.41 1.79
C ALA A 156 -48.77 -8.16 3.09
N GLY A 157 -50.07 -8.33 3.41
CA GLY A 157 -50.53 -9.10 4.56
C GLY A 157 -50.13 -10.57 4.46
N LEU A 158 -50.41 -11.22 3.33
CA LEU A 158 -50.06 -12.62 3.10
C LEU A 158 -48.55 -12.85 3.08
N GLN A 159 -47.77 -11.93 2.49
CA GLN A 159 -46.32 -11.96 2.54
C GLN A 159 -45.83 -11.81 3.99
N SER A 160 -46.42 -10.90 4.78
CA SER A 160 -46.06 -10.69 6.19
C SER A 160 -46.32 -11.93 7.05
N THR A 161 -47.51 -12.52 6.95
CA THR A 161 -47.87 -13.73 7.71
C THR A 161 -46.99 -14.92 7.32
N ALA A 162 -46.65 -15.08 6.03
CA ALA A 162 -45.76 -16.15 5.57
C ALA A 162 -44.31 -16.05 6.09
N LEU A 163 -43.87 -14.88 6.57
CA LEU A 163 -42.55 -14.71 7.20
C LEU A 163 -42.51 -15.21 8.66
N VAL A 164 -43.65 -15.28 9.35
CA VAL A 164 -43.74 -15.60 10.79
C VAL A 164 -43.09 -16.94 11.16
N PRO A 165 -43.28 -18.05 10.43
CA PRO A 165 -42.59 -19.31 10.72
C PRO A 165 -41.06 -19.17 10.72
N PHE A 166 -40.53 -18.39 9.77
CA PHE A 166 -39.09 -18.16 9.62
C PHE A 166 -38.53 -17.29 10.75
N ILE A 167 -39.31 -16.30 11.23
CA ILE A 167 -38.94 -15.49 12.39
C ILE A 167 -38.69 -16.38 13.61
N PHE A 168 -39.57 -17.35 13.88
CA PHE A 168 -39.47 -18.21 15.05
C PHE A 168 -38.38 -19.29 14.92
N ILE A 169 -38.26 -19.95 13.77
CA ILE A 169 -37.24 -20.99 13.60
C ILE A 169 -35.82 -20.42 13.63
N LEU A 170 -35.62 -19.18 13.14
CA LEU A 170 -34.31 -18.52 13.11
C LEU A 170 -33.91 -17.91 14.47
N SER A 171 -34.83 -17.83 15.44
CA SER A 171 -34.53 -17.32 16.79
C SER A 171 -34.04 -18.41 17.74
N GLY A 172 -34.33 -19.68 17.46
CA GLY A 172 -34.01 -20.82 18.32
C GLY A 172 -32.52 -21.17 18.35
N LYS A 173 -31.98 -21.43 19.54
CA LYS A 173 -30.59 -21.93 19.74
C LYS A 173 -30.34 -23.31 19.13
N THR A 174 -31.40 -24.11 18.98
CA THR A 174 -31.36 -25.45 18.38
C THR A 174 -32.47 -25.58 17.35
N ASN A 175 -32.19 -25.10 16.14
CA ASN A 175 -33.17 -25.09 15.06
C ASN A 175 -32.75 -26.05 13.93
N LEU A 176 -33.75 -26.51 13.17
CA LEU A 176 -33.55 -27.47 12.08
C LEU A 176 -32.66 -26.90 10.97
N ILE A 177 -32.72 -25.58 10.70
CA ILE A 177 -31.90 -24.95 9.67
C ILE A 177 -30.42 -25.09 10.05
N SER A 178 -30.03 -24.76 11.28
CA SER A 178 -28.67 -24.98 11.79
C SER A 178 -28.22 -26.43 11.65
N GLN A 179 -29.10 -27.40 11.91
CA GLN A 179 -28.77 -28.81 11.78
C GLN A 179 -28.58 -29.27 10.33
N LEU A 180 -29.32 -28.68 9.38
CA LEU A 180 -29.26 -29.04 7.97
C LEU A 180 -28.11 -28.32 7.25
N THR A 181 -27.85 -27.05 7.59
CA THR A 181 -26.88 -26.20 6.89
C THR A 181 -25.54 -26.07 7.63
N ASP A 182 -25.45 -26.54 8.88
CA ASP A 182 -24.29 -26.34 9.77
C ASP A 182 -23.92 -24.86 9.99
N ILE A 183 -24.94 -23.99 9.90
CA ILE A 183 -24.80 -22.57 10.21
C ILE A 183 -25.23 -22.37 11.65
N SER A 184 -24.34 -21.82 12.46
CA SER A 184 -24.60 -21.60 13.88
C SER A 184 -25.79 -20.66 14.10
N TYR A 185 -26.53 -20.86 15.19
CA TYR A 185 -27.76 -20.10 15.46
C TYR A 185 -27.49 -18.59 15.63
N GLU A 186 -26.29 -18.20 16.08
CA GLU A 186 -25.88 -16.80 16.20
C GLU A 186 -25.81 -16.11 14.83
N LYS A 187 -25.32 -16.83 13.82
CA LYS A 187 -25.29 -16.33 12.44
C LYS A 187 -26.70 -16.26 11.85
N LEU A 188 -27.56 -17.22 12.18
CA LEU A 188 -28.97 -17.21 11.74
C LEU A 188 -29.80 -16.12 12.41
N ASN A 189 -29.46 -15.74 13.65
CA ASN A 189 -30.18 -14.69 14.38
C ASN A 189 -30.17 -13.33 13.66
N VAL A 190 -29.15 -13.06 12.83
CA VAL A 190 -29.12 -11.87 11.97
C VAL A 190 -30.36 -11.82 11.06
N TYR A 191 -30.76 -12.95 10.49
CA TYR A 191 -31.93 -13.05 9.63
C TYR A 191 -33.24 -12.95 10.42
N HIS A 192 -33.31 -13.53 11.63
CA HIS A 192 -34.46 -13.33 12.52
C HIS A 192 -34.78 -11.84 12.72
N ARG A 193 -33.76 -11.00 12.98
CA ARG A 193 -33.94 -9.55 13.18
C ARG A 193 -34.45 -8.84 11.93
N TRP A 194 -33.82 -9.09 10.78
CA TRP A 194 -34.18 -8.42 9.53
C TRP A 194 -35.55 -8.86 9.00
N ILE A 195 -35.86 -10.15 9.08
CA ILE A 195 -37.16 -10.68 8.66
C ILE A 195 -38.27 -10.12 9.56
N SER A 196 -38.02 -9.95 10.85
CA SER A 196 -38.98 -9.29 11.77
C SER A 196 -39.26 -7.84 11.37
N GLY A 197 -38.21 -7.09 10.98
CA GLY A 197 -38.36 -5.73 10.45
C GLY A 197 -39.14 -5.68 9.14
N ILE A 198 -38.87 -6.58 8.20
CA ILE A 198 -39.61 -6.69 6.93
C ILE A 198 -41.07 -7.08 7.17
N CYS A 199 -41.32 -8.03 8.07
CA CYS A 199 -42.67 -8.44 8.48
C CYS A 199 -43.45 -7.25 9.06
N CYS A 200 -42.81 -6.44 9.92
CA CYS A 200 -43.40 -5.21 10.46
C CYS A 200 -43.70 -4.18 9.36
N PHE A 201 -42.74 -3.93 8.46
CA PHE A 201 -42.94 -3.05 7.31
C PHE A 201 -44.11 -3.51 6.43
N LEU A 202 -44.19 -4.80 6.10
CA LEU A 202 -45.28 -5.37 5.33
C LEU A 202 -46.61 -5.32 6.09
N GLY A 203 -46.61 -5.41 7.42
CA GLY A 203 -47.80 -5.19 8.25
C GLY A 203 -48.33 -3.77 8.17
N TRP A 204 -47.44 -2.76 8.14
CA TRP A 204 -47.82 -1.37 7.87
C TRP A 204 -48.28 -1.18 6.42
N LEU A 205 -47.58 -1.78 5.45
CA LEU A 205 -47.97 -1.75 4.03
C LEU A 205 -49.30 -2.47 3.76
N HIS A 206 -49.66 -3.45 4.57
CA HIS A 206 -50.97 -4.08 4.57
C HIS A 206 -52.04 -3.11 5.08
N THR A 207 -51.78 -2.44 6.20
CA THR A 207 -52.77 -1.57 6.87
C THR A 207 -53.02 -0.26 6.12
N ILE A 208 -51.98 0.41 5.63
CA ILE A 208 -52.07 1.77 5.06
C ILE A 208 -53.07 1.87 3.87
N PRO A 209 -53.05 0.97 2.86
CA PRO A 209 -53.97 1.07 1.73
C PRO A 209 -55.44 0.94 2.11
N PHE A 210 -55.77 0.14 3.14
CA PHE A 210 -57.15 0.04 3.64
C PHE A 210 -57.66 1.39 4.16
N TYR A 211 -56.82 2.15 4.85
CA TYR A 211 -57.16 3.46 5.40
C TYR A 211 -57.19 4.53 4.30
N ILE A 212 -56.18 4.56 3.42
CA ILE A 212 -56.10 5.54 2.33
C ILE A 212 -57.30 5.42 1.40
N GLN A 213 -57.67 4.20 1.00
CA GLN A 213 -58.76 4.00 0.06
C GLN A 213 -60.12 4.41 0.66
N ALA A 214 -60.38 4.06 1.92
CA ALA A 214 -61.60 4.47 2.62
C ALA A 214 -61.72 6.01 2.76
N VAL A 215 -60.61 6.69 3.08
CA VAL A 215 -60.60 8.16 3.23
C VAL A 215 -60.75 8.89 1.88
N ARG A 216 -60.19 8.33 0.80
CA ARG A 216 -60.32 8.90 -0.55
C ARG A 216 -61.76 8.88 -1.06
N GLU A 217 -62.47 7.78 -0.82
CA GLU A 217 -63.81 7.56 -1.39
C GLU A 217 -64.95 8.20 -0.59
N GLY A 218 -64.77 8.47 0.71
CA GLY A 218 -65.86 9.05 1.51
C GLY A 218 -65.41 9.77 2.79
N GLY A 219 -64.13 10.17 2.86
CA GLY A 219 -63.58 10.87 4.00
C GLY A 219 -63.53 10.02 5.29
N ILE A 220 -63.36 10.71 6.43
CA ILE A 220 -63.22 10.06 7.74
C ILE A 220 -64.47 9.26 8.11
N LYS A 221 -65.67 9.75 7.75
CA LYS A 221 -66.94 9.05 8.01
C LYS A 221 -67.00 7.66 7.37
N ARG A 222 -66.43 7.51 6.16
CA ARG A 222 -66.36 6.21 5.47
C ARG A 222 -65.35 5.26 6.13
N LEU A 223 -64.24 5.79 6.63
CA LEU A 223 -63.29 5.01 7.43
C LEU A 223 -63.93 4.54 8.75
N GLU A 224 -64.60 5.43 9.48
CA GLU A 224 -65.32 5.10 10.72
C GLU A 224 -66.38 4.02 10.50
N TYR A 225 -67.09 4.08 9.37
CA TYR A 225 -68.04 3.04 8.98
C TYR A 225 -67.36 1.67 8.89
N PHE A 226 -66.24 1.54 8.16
CA PHE A 226 -65.52 0.27 8.04
C PHE A 226 -64.94 -0.21 9.38
N GLN A 227 -64.41 0.70 10.21
CA GLN A 227 -63.90 0.34 11.54
C GLN A 227 -64.99 -0.20 12.49
N ARG A 228 -66.25 0.20 12.30
CA ARG A 228 -67.39 -0.28 13.11
C ARG A 228 -68.06 -1.53 12.54
N THR A 229 -67.90 -1.81 11.25
CA THR A 229 -68.68 -2.84 10.55
C THR A 229 -67.85 -4.01 10.06
N GLU A 230 -66.55 -3.85 9.80
CA GLU A 230 -65.66 -4.92 9.38
C GLU A 230 -64.78 -5.39 10.54
N GLU A 231 -65.02 -6.61 11.05
CA GLU A 231 -64.25 -7.19 12.16
C GLU A 231 -62.74 -7.28 11.85
N LEU A 232 -62.37 -7.48 10.57
CA LEU A 232 -60.97 -7.54 10.14
C LEU A 232 -60.19 -6.24 10.41
N PHE A 233 -60.86 -5.07 10.39
CA PHE A 233 -60.20 -3.80 10.74
C PHE A 233 -59.83 -3.74 12.22
N VAL A 234 -60.73 -4.19 13.10
CA VAL A 234 -60.51 -4.17 14.55
C VAL A 234 -59.50 -5.22 14.95
N ASN A 235 -59.62 -6.44 14.41
CA ASN A 235 -58.75 -7.56 14.74
C ASN A 235 -57.32 -7.40 14.18
N GLY A 236 -57.13 -6.57 13.13
CA GLY A 236 -55.82 -6.29 12.54
C GLY A 236 -54.95 -5.29 13.30
N ILE A 237 -55.53 -4.46 14.18
CA ILE A 237 -54.77 -3.44 14.94
C ILE A 237 -53.87 -4.06 16.02
N PRO A 238 -54.36 -4.96 16.90
CA PRO A 238 -53.52 -5.57 17.95
C PRO A 238 -52.23 -6.23 17.43
N PRO A 239 -52.24 -7.08 16.39
CA PRO A 239 -51.00 -7.69 15.91
C PRO A 239 -50.03 -6.66 15.33
N LEU A 240 -50.51 -5.59 14.67
CA LEU A 240 -49.66 -4.51 14.17
C LEU A 240 -48.98 -3.75 15.32
N VAL A 241 -49.71 -3.45 16.39
CA VAL A 241 -49.18 -2.75 17.57
C VAL A 241 -48.12 -3.61 18.25
N PHE A 242 -48.41 -4.88 18.53
CA PHE A 242 -47.44 -5.78 19.17
C PHE A 242 -46.19 -5.95 18.31
N LEU A 243 -46.33 -6.14 16.99
CA LEU A 243 -45.20 -6.27 16.07
C LEU A 243 -44.35 -4.98 16.02
N THR A 244 -45.00 -3.81 16.01
CA THR A 244 -44.31 -2.51 16.03
C THR A 244 -43.50 -2.34 17.33
N VAL A 245 -44.12 -2.61 18.48
CA VAL A 245 -43.45 -2.56 19.80
C VAL A 245 -42.28 -3.55 19.84
N LEU A 246 -42.47 -4.78 19.36
CA LEU A 246 -41.41 -5.77 19.25
C LEU A 246 -40.21 -5.26 18.47
N THR A 247 -40.44 -4.65 17.30
CA THR A 247 -39.35 -4.16 16.45
C THR A 247 -38.62 -2.95 17.05
N ILE A 248 -39.34 -2.00 17.64
CA ILE A 248 -38.74 -0.81 18.26
C ILE A 248 -37.91 -1.18 19.49
N PHE A 249 -38.50 -1.91 20.45
CA PHE A 249 -37.81 -2.26 21.69
C PHE A 249 -36.66 -3.25 21.48
N SER A 250 -36.65 -3.97 20.36
CA SER A 250 -35.55 -4.89 20.01
C SER A 250 -34.36 -4.21 19.33
N HIS A 251 -34.35 -2.88 19.21
CA HIS A 251 -33.20 -2.11 18.72
C HIS A 251 -31.97 -2.31 19.62
N SER A 252 -30.76 -2.45 19.04
CA SER A 252 -29.54 -2.81 19.80
C SER A 252 -29.26 -1.85 20.96
N TYR A 253 -29.45 -0.55 20.75
CA TYR A 253 -29.24 0.48 21.78
C TYR A 253 -30.17 0.31 22.99
N ILE A 254 -31.46 0.07 22.77
CA ILE A 254 -32.44 -0.12 23.85
C ILE A 254 -32.14 -1.41 24.62
N ARG A 255 -31.83 -2.50 23.90
CA ARG A 255 -31.47 -3.80 24.51
C ARG A 255 -30.22 -3.72 25.37
N MET A 256 -29.26 -2.88 25.00
CA MET A 256 -28.02 -2.69 25.75
C MET A 256 -28.27 -2.00 27.09
N ILE A 257 -29.16 -1.00 27.13
CA ILE A 257 -29.43 -0.21 28.34
C ILE A 257 -30.42 -0.93 29.27
N TRP A 258 -31.47 -1.56 28.71
CA TRP A 258 -32.57 -2.16 29.46
C TRP A 258 -32.81 -3.63 29.09
N TYR A 259 -31.77 -4.46 29.17
CA TYR A 259 -31.83 -5.86 28.73
C TYR A 259 -32.97 -6.67 29.38
N GLU A 260 -33.12 -6.61 30.71
CA GLU A 260 -34.15 -7.37 31.43
C GLU A 260 -35.57 -6.93 31.06
N LEU A 261 -35.81 -5.61 31.01
CA LEU A 261 -37.09 -5.05 30.60
C LEU A 261 -37.40 -5.42 29.15
N TRP A 262 -36.40 -5.32 28.26
CA TRP A 262 -36.53 -5.77 26.87
C TRP A 262 -36.94 -7.23 26.80
N LEU A 263 -36.26 -8.14 27.51
CA LEU A 263 -36.53 -9.57 27.44
C LEU A 263 -37.98 -9.89 27.85
N GLN A 264 -38.50 -9.24 28.90
CA GLN A 264 -39.88 -9.40 29.34
C GLN A 264 -40.88 -8.87 28.31
N ILE A 265 -40.69 -7.62 27.84
CA ILE A 265 -41.54 -7.01 26.81
C ILE A 265 -41.53 -7.87 25.54
N HIS A 266 -40.36 -8.38 25.14
CA HIS A 266 -40.21 -9.17 23.93
C HIS A 266 -41.05 -10.46 23.98
N TRP A 267 -41.01 -11.21 25.08
CA TRP A 267 -41.83 -12.43 25.20
C TRP A 267 -43.33 -12.14 25.30
N ILE A 268 -43.72 -11.15 26.10
CA ILE A 268 -45.14 -10.77 26.27
C ILE A 268 -45.72 -10.31 24.94
N CYS A 269 -45.04 -9.40 24.24
CA CYS A 269 -45.51 -8.91 22.95
C CYS A 269 -45.40 -9.96 21.85
N ALA A 270 -44.44 -10.90 21.88
CA ALA A 270 -44.37 -11.99 20.90
C ALA A 270 -45.55 -12.95 21.04
N LEU A 271 -45.94 -13.28 22.27
CA LEU A 271 -47.13 -14.10 22.53
C LEU A 271 -48.41 -13.35 22.14
N GLY A 272 -48.53 -12.08 22.52
CA GLY A 272 -49.65 -11.22 22.14
C GLY A 272 -49.78 -11.06 20.63
N PHE A 273 -48.66 -10.85 19.92
CA PHE A 273 -48.60 -10.81 18.46
C PHE A 273 -49.09 -12.12 17.85
N TYR A 274 -48.56 -13.26 18.30
CA TYR A 274 -48.95 -14.56 17.75
C TYR A 274 -50.45 -14.84 17.92
N ILE A 275 -50.99 -14.66 19.13
CA ILE A 275 -52.41 -14.92 19.43
C ILE A 275 -53.31 -14.00 18.63
N SER A 276 -53.04 -12.69 18.65
CA SER A 276 -53.87 -11.71 17.94
C SER A 276 -53.78 -11.84 16.42
N LEU A 277 -52.60 -12.17 15.88
CA LEU A 277 -52.45 -12.45 14.45
C LEU A 277 -53.20 -13.72 14.06
N PHE A 278 -53.14 -14.78 14.89
CA PHE A 278 -53.89 -16.02 14.64
C PHE A 278 -55.39 -15.73 14.52
N ILE A 279 -55.96 -14.96 15.46
CA ILE A 279 -57.37 -14.54 15.44
C ILE A 279 -57.67 -13.75 14.15
N HIS A 280 -56.80 -12.82 13.77
CA HIS A 280 -56.99 -12.00 12.56
C HIS A 280 -57.00 -12.82 11.26
N VAL A 281 -56.29 -13.95 11.20
CA VAL A 281 -56.16 -14.77 9.98
C VAL A 281 -56.96 -16.07 9.99
N TYR A 282 -57.70 -16.38 11.06
CA TYR A 282 -58.27 -17.71 11.32
C TYR A 282 -59.31 -18.22 10.28
N PRO A 283 -60.01 -17.38 9.50
CA PRO A 283 -60.77 -17.85 8.34
C PRO A 283 -60.21 -17.40 6.98
N GLU A 284 -59.17 -16.57 6.95
CA GLU A 284 -58.77 -15.83 5.74
C GLU A 284 -57.69 -16.57 4.94
N MET A 285 -58.04 -16.95 3.70
CA MET A 285 -57.11 -17.41 2.67
C MET A 285 -56.10 -18.48 3.13
N ASP A 286 -56.51 -19.35 4.06
CA ASP A 286 -55.67 -20.38 4.68
C ASP A 286 -54.39 -19.86 5.39
N ALA A 287 -54.29 -18.56 5.68
CA ALA A 287 -53.10 -17.96 6.26
C ALA A 287 -52.82 -18.45 7.69
N TRP A 288 -53.83 -18.97 8.39
CA TRP A 288 -53.69 -19.66 9.69
C TRP A 288 -52.73 -20.86 9.64
N LYS A 289 -52.54 -21.50 8.47
CA LYS A 289 -51.59 -22.61 8.28
C LYS A 289 -50.15 -22.19 8.58
N TYR A 290 -49.77 -20.94 8.26
CA TYR A 290 -48.45 -20.40 8.61
C TYR A 290 -48.27 -20.28 10.13
N MET A 291 -49.34 -19.91 10.85
CA MET A 291 -49.28 -19.81 12.30
C MET A 291 -49.13 -21.20 12.95
N VAL A 292 -49.88 -22.20 12.46
CA VAL A 292 -49.70 -23.59 12.91
C VAL A 292 -48.27 -24.09 12.67
N ALA A 293 -47.71 -23.84 11.47
CA ALA A 293 -46.32 -24.19 11.17
C ALA A 293 -45.33 -23.52 12.15
N THR A 294 -45.60 -22.27 12.56
CA THR A 294 -44.79 -21.53 13.53
C THR A 294 -44.74 -22.25 14.88
N ILE A 295 -45.88 -22.68 15.43
CA ILE A 295 -45.93 -23.45 16.69
C ILE A 295 -45.20 -24.79 16.52
N VAL A 296 -45.41 -25.49 15.42
CA VAL A 296 -44.75 -26.79 15.17
C VAL A 296 -43.23 -26.63 15.19
N PHE A 297 -42.68 -25.65 14.48
CA PHE A 297 -41.24 -25.38 14.50
C PHE A 297 -40.76 -24.97 15.88
N TRP A 298 -41.50 -24.13 16.59
CA TRP A 298 -41.15 -23.65 17.93
C TRP A 298 -41.14 -24.76 18.99
N ILE A 299 -42.10 -25.68 18.97
CA ILE A 299 -42.12 -26.84 19.88
C ILE A 299 -40.97 -27.79 19.53
N THR A 300 -40.76 -28.08 18.25
CA THR A 300 -39.71 -29.00 17.79
C THR A 300 -38.31 -28.55 18.24
N GLN A 301 -38.00 -27.25 18.12
CA GLN A 301 -36.71 -26.72 18.60
C GLN A 301 -36.55 -26.82 20.12
N LEU A 302 -37.63 -26.60 20.89
CA LEU A 302 -37.59 -26.69 22.35
C LEU A 302 -37.38 -28.14 22.78
N SER A 303 -38.11 -29.08 22.18
CA SER A 303 -37.94 -30.52 22.42
C SER A 303 -36.51 -30.97 22.09
N TRP A 304 -35.95 -30.53 20.96
CA TRP A 304 -34.58 -30.89 20.58
C TRP A 304 -33.53 -30.34 21.56
N ARG A 305 -33.67 -29.07 21.98
CA ARG A 305 -32.80 -28.47 23.01
C ARG A 305 -32.86 -29.28 24.29
N ALA A 306 -34.07 -29.63 24.70
CA ALA A 306 -34.32 -30.33 25.94
C ALA A 306 -33.63 -31.71 25.93
N LEU A 307 -33.80 -32.49 24.87
CA LEU A 307 -33.24 -33.84 24.75
C LEU A 307 -31.71 -33.88 24.53
N ASN A 308 -31.16 -32.99 23.69
CA ASN A 308 -29.78 -33.13 23.20
C ASN A 308 -28.76 -32.16 23.83
N LYS A 309 -29.19 -31.06 24.45
CA LYS A 309 -28.29 -29.97 24.92
C LYS A 309 -28.28 -29.81 26.45
N ALA A 310 -28.09 -30.91 27.15
CA ALA A 310 -27.88 -31.01 28.61
C ALA A 310 -29.08 -30.65 29.53
N MET A 311 -30.24 -30.25 28.99
CA MET A 311 -31.40 -29.86 29.81
C MET A 311 -32.25 -31.05 30.33
N LEU A 312 -32.32 -32.18 29.63
CA LEU A 312 -33.07 -33.41 30.03
C LEU A 312 -32.29 -34.73 29.82
N ARG A 313 -30.96 -34.75 29.93
CA ARG A 313 -30.22 -36.01 29.72
C ARG A 313 -30.68 -37.09 30.73
N PRO A 314 -30.97 -38.33 30.28
CA PRO A 314 -31.72 -39.32 31.05
C PRO A 314 -31.04 -39.84 32.33
N ASN A 315 -29.72 -39.70 32.47
CA ASN A 315 -28.98 -40.33 33.56
C ASN A 315 -28.98 -39.54 34.90
N LYS A 316 -29.34 -38.24 34.95
CA LYS A 316 -29.46 -37.50 36.23
C LYS A 316 -30.41 -36.28 36.17
N GLY A 317 -31.71 -36.49 35.97
CA GLY A 317 -32.79 -35.57 36.40
C GLY A 317 -32.87 -34.15 35.81
N PHE A 318 -34.06 -33.55 35.85
CA PHE A 318 -34.34 -32.19 35.35
C PHE A 318 -33.72 -31.11 36.26
N LEU A 319 -33.02 -30.11 35.69
CA LEU A 319 -32.54 -28.92 36.41
C LEU A 319 -31.60 -29.20 37.61
N ARG A 320 -30.58 -30.05 37.47
CA ARG A 320 -29.49 -30.16 38.47
C ARG A 320 -28.34 -29.20 38.19
N SER A 321 -27.83 -28.56 39.24
CA SER A 321 -26.65 -27.69 39.15
C SER A 321 -25.35 -28.51 39.19
N ASN A 322 -24.31 -27.98 38.56
CA ASN A 322 -22.97 -28.56 38.53
C ASN A 322 -22.12 -27.89 39.62
N PRO A 323 -21.38 -28.66 40.44
CA PRO A 323 -20.36 -28.09 41.31
C PRO A 323 -19.32 -27.34 40.50
N CYS A 324 -18.90 -26.18 41.00
CA CYS A 324 -17.83 -25.42 40.39
C CYS A 324 -17.02 -24.66 41.44
N LYS A 325 -15.79 -24.33 41.07
CA LYS A 325 -14.87 -23.51 41.85
C LYS A 325 -14.57 -22.22 41.10
N MET A 326 -14.55 -21.10 41.82
CA MET A 326 -14.29 -19.78 41.23
C MET A 326 -13.13 -19.08 41.93
N LYS A 327 -12.29 -18.37 41.17
CA LYS A 327 -11.16 -17.60 41.68
C LYS A 327 -10.97 -16.33 40.85
N ARG A 328 -10.67 -15.18 41.48
CA ARG A 328 -10.27 -13.96 40.77
C ARG A 328 -8.75 -13.90 40.56
N PHE A 329 -8.34 -13.25 39.48
CA PHE A 329 -6.94 -12.91 39.23
C PHE A 329 -6.68 -11.46 39.64
N ILE A 330 -5.55 -11.23 40.30
CA ILE A 330 -5.10 -9.88 40.67
C ILE A 330 -4.49 -9.25 39.42
N SER A 331 -4.82 -7.99 39.15
CA SER A 331 -4.33 -7.24 38.00
C SER A 331 -3.78 -5.90 38.51
N ASN A 332 -2.63 -5.49 38.00
CA ASN A 332 -2.02 -4.19 38.30
C ASN A 332 -2.78 -3.03 37.62
N ASN A 333 -3.69 -3.35 36.69
CA ASN A 333 -4.53 -2.38 36.01
C ASN A 333 -5.95 -2.37 36.61
N GLU A 334 -6.31 -1.25 37.25
CA GLU A 334 -7.62 -1.03 37.89
C GLU A 334 -8.82 -1.17 36.92
N ASN A 335 -8.59 -1.11 35.60
CA ASN A 335 -9.65 -1.22 34.60
C ASN A 335 -9.77 -2.62 33.97
N GLU A 336 -8.92 -3.58 34.34
CA GLU A 336 -8.92 -4.92 33.75
C GLU A 336 -8.98 -6.01 34.82
N HIS A 337 -10.14 -6.67 34.92
CA HIS A 337 -10.46 -7.64 35.96
C HIS A 337 -10.86 -8.98 35.33
N TYR A 338 -10.25 -10.08 35.78
CA TYR A 338 -10.50 -11.43 35.26
C TYR A 338 -10.73 -12.44 36.37
N PHE A 339 -11.53 -13.45 36.09
CA PHE A 339 -11.72 -14.58 37.00
C PHE A 339 -11.92 -15.88 36.22
N GLU A 340 -11.61 -16.99 36.89
CA GLU A 340 -11.79 -18.34 36.39
C GLU A 340 -13.01 -18.99 37.03
N ILE A 341 -13.74 -19.76 36.23
CA ILE A 341 -14.72 -20.74 36.70
C ILE A 341 -14.26 -22.12 36.24
N LEU A 342 -14.02 -23.02 37.18
CA LEU A 342 -13.71 -24.43 36.96
C LEU A 342 -14.94 -25.26 37.33
N ILE A 343 -15.62 -25.83 36.35
CA ILE A 343 -16.83 -26.64 36.53
C ILE A 343 -16.43 -28.11 36.45
N GLU A 344 -16.85 -28.89 37.45
CA GLU A 344 -16.59 -30.33 37.47
C GLU A 344 -17.38 -31.04 36.37
N ASN A 345 -16.68 -31.72 35.47
CA ASN A 345 -17.30 -32.47 34.39
C ASN A 345 -17.78 -33.85 34.86
N SER A 346 -18.73 -33.86 35.79
CA SER A 346 -19.29 -35.08 36.39
C SER A 346 -20.35 -35.80 35.52
N ASN A 347 -20.53 -35.36 34.26
CA ASN A 347 -21.76 -35.54 33.47
C ASN A 347 -21.57 -36.02 32.02
N ASP A 348 -20.45 -36.68 31.67
CA ASP A 348 -20.12 -37.12 30.30
C ASP A 348 -20.36 -36.01 29.26
N PHE A 349 -19.98 -34.79 29.63
CA PHE A 349 -20.15 -33.62 28.79
C PHE A 349 -18.96 -33.56 27.83
N SER A 350 -19.22 -33.73 26.54
CA SER A 350 -18.21 -33.63 25.49
C SER A 350 -18.37 -32.33 24.71
N TRP A 351 -17.25 -31.70 24.37
CA TRP A 351 -17.21 -30.49 23.56
C TRP A 351 -16.03 -30.53 22.59
N VAL A 352 -16.08 -29.69 21.57
CA VAL A 352 -15.01 -29.50 20.59
C VAL A 352 -14.47 -28.06 20.64
N PRO A 353 -13.26 -27.80 20.10
CA PRO A 353 -12.70 -26.46 20.07
C PRO A 353 -13.65 -25.39 19.50
N GLY A 354 -13.64 -24.21 20.12
CA GLY A 354 -14.46 -23.07 19.73
C GLY A 354 -15.92 -23.10 20.18
N GLN A 355 -16.32 -24.07 21.01
CA GLN A 355 -17.67 -24.12 21.59
C GLN A 355 -17.80 -23.27 22.87
N HIS A 356 -19.03 -22.86 23.15
CA HIS A 356 -19.41 -22.09 24.35
C HIS A 356 -20.62 -22.69 25.06
N LEU A 357 -20.80 -22.28 26.31
CA LEU A 357 -21.89 -22.68 27.20
C LEU A 357 -22.66 -21.46 27.67
N PHE A 358 -23.95 -21.63 27.91
CA PHE A 358 -24.71 -20.67 28.69
C PHE A 358 -24.68 -21.06 30.15
N LEU A 359 -24.31 -20.11 31.00
CA LEU A 359 -24.31 -20.28 32.45
C LEU A 359 -25.44 -19.50 33.11
N ARG A 360 -26.03 -20.13 34.12
CA ARG A 360 -26.90 -19.49 35.12
C ARG A 360 -26.41 -19.84 36.50
N ILE A 361 -26.14 -18.80 37.30
CA ILE A 361 -25.62 -18.95 38.67
C ILE A 361 -26.75 -18.58 39.65
N PRO A 362 -27.20 -19.52 40.51
CA PRO A 362 -28.22 -19.25 41.51
C PRO A 362 -27.83 -18.09 42.45
N GLY A 363 -28.79 -17.23 42.83
CA GLY A 363 -28.58 -16.19 43.84
C GLY A 363 -27.94 -14.87 43.37
N LEU A 364 -27.60 -14.74 42.08
CA LEU A 364 -27.13 -13.47 41.49
C LEU A 364 -28.23 -12.71 40.75
N ARG A 365 -28.81 -13.30 39.70
CA ARG A 365 -29.95 -12.75 38.93
C ARG A 365 -30.93 -13.85 38.50
N PHE A 366 -32.22 -13.54 38.45
CA PHE A 366 -33.29 -14.56 38.40
C PHE A 366 -33.41 -15.31 37.06
N ILE A 367 -33.16 -14.67 35.91
CA ILE A 367 -33.45 -15.23 34.56
C ILE A 367 -32.24 -15.23 33.61
N GLU A 368 -31.16 -14.52 33.94
CA GLU A 368 -30.04 -14.31 33.02
C GLU A 368 -29.26 -15.60 32.71
N ASN A 369 -29.03 -15.83 31.41
CA ASN A 369 -28.18 -16.89 30.87
C ASN A 369 -27.11 -16.22 30.00
N HIS A 370 -25.83 -16.34 30.38
CA HIS A 370 -24.74 -15.68 29.65
C HIS A 370 -23.84 -16.69 28.93
N PRO A 371 -23.44 -16.44 27.68
CA PRO A 371 -22.57 -17.32 26.92
C PRO A 371 -21.09 -17.13 27.31
N PHE A 372 -20.36 -18.22 27.54
CA PHE A 372 -18.93 -18.22 27.81
C PHE A 372 -18.22 -19.32 27.00
N SER A 373 -17.12 -18.95 26.34
CA SER A 373 -16.31 -19.89 25.55
C SER A 373 -15.56 -20.86 26.47
N ILE A 374 -15.54 -22.14 26.10
CA ILE A 374 -14.82 -23.16 26.83
C ILE A 374 -13.33 -23.06 26.49
N SER A 375 -12.48 -22.82 27.49
CA SER A 375 -11.03 -22.67 27.29
C SER A 375 -10.25 -23.96 27.47
N SER A 376 -10.82 -24.99 28.11
CA SER A 376 -10.23 -26.32 28.18
C SER A 376 -10.49 -27.13 26.91
N TYR A 377 -9.53 -27.99 26.55
CA TYR A 377 -9.68 -28.99 25.50
C TYR A 377 -10.25 -30.28 26.10
N PHE A 378 -11.26 -30.90 25.47
CA PHE A 378 -11.89 -32.13 25.98
C PHE A 378 -11.08 -33.37 25.59
N GLU A 379 -10.68 -34.18 26.58
CA GLU A 379 -10.05 -35.48 26.36
C GLU A 379 -11.02 -36.63 26.69
N PRO A 380 -11.44 -37.47 25.72
CA PRO A 380 -12.45 -38.51 25.97
C PRO A 380 -12.08 -39.57 27.03
N LYS A 381 -10.80 -39.73 27.35
CA LYS A 381 -10.28 -40.77 28.26
C LYS A 381 -9.85 -40.23 29.63
N GLU A 382 -9.93 -38.92 29.84
CA GLU A 382 -9.54 -38.27 31.10
C GLU A 382 -10.73 -37.51 31.68
N ASN A 383 -10.80 -37.40 33.00
CA ASN A 383 -11.81 -36.55 33.65
C ASN A 383 -11.43 -35.07 33.48
N THR A 384 -11.71 -34.50 32.31
CA THR A 384 -11.40 -33.11 32.02
C THR A 384 -12.50 -32.18 32.52
N ASN A 385 -12.15 -31.26 33.42
CA ASN A 385 -13.06 -30.21 33.89
C ASN A 385 -13.28 -29.13 32.82
N ILE A 386 -14.45 -28.49 32.87
CA ILE A 386 -14.77 -27.36 31.99
C ILE A 386 -14.17 -26.11 32.61
N LYS A 387 -13.20 -25.52 31.94
CA LYS A 387 -12.56 -24.27 32.37
C LYS A 387 -13.09 -23.10 31.55
N LEU A 388 -13.45 -22.01 32.24
CA LEU A 388 -13.92 -20.77 31.65
C LEU A 388 -13.09 -19.61 32.23
N ILE A 389 -12.58 -18.75 31.35
CA ILE A 389 -11.94 -17.50 31.74
C ILE A 389 -12.85 -16.34 31.34
N ILE A 390 -13.16 -15.47 32.31
CA ILE A 390 -14.16 -14.41 32.14
C ILE A 390 -13.53 -13.06 32.49
N LYS A 391 -13.70 -12.08 31.59
CA LYS A 391 -13.43 -10.67 31.89
C LYS A 391 -14.64 -10.04 32.56
N ALA A 392 -14.43 -9.41 33.71
CA ALA A 392 -15.45 -8.60 34.37
C ALA A 392 -15.58 -7.25 33.67
N ILE A 393 -16.81 -6.86 33.31
CA ILE A 393 -17.13 -5.62 32.59
C ILE A 393 -17.81 -4.63 33.56
N GLY A 394 -17.22 -3.43 33.71
CA GLY A 394 -17.46 -2.48 34.81
C GLY A 394 -18.76 -1.67 34.82
N PHE A 395 -19.92 -2.26 34.52
CA PHE A 395 -21.22 -1.56 34.57
C PHE A 395 -22.22 -2.17 35.57
N GLY A 396 -21.74 -2.78 36.67
CA GLY A 396 -22.62 -3.39 37.69
C GLY A 396 -23.40 -4.62 37.20
N GLY A 397 -23.00 -5.21 36.08
CA GLY A 397 -23.56 -6.43 35.50
C GLY A 397 -23.15 -7.70 36.27
N MET A 398 -23.71 -8.85 35.87
CA MET A 398 -23.49 -10.14 36.56
C MET A 398 -22.01 -10.48 36.78
N THR A 399 -21.15 -10.31 35.77
CA THR A 399 -19.72 -10.63 35.86
C THR A 399 -18.94 -9.74 36.83
N ASP A 400 -19.32 -8.46 36.94
CA ASP A 400 -18.72 -7.50 37.89
C ASP A 400 -19.12 -7.84 39.33
N GLN A 401 -20.38 -8.20 39.55
CA GLN A 401 -20.87 -8.65 40.85
C GLN A 401 -20.21 -9.95 41.32
N ILE A 402 -19.94 -10.89 40.39
CA ILE A 402 -19.21 -12.12 40.70
C ILE A 402 -17.78 -11.77 41.13
N TYR A 403 -17.05 -11.01 40.30
CA TYR A 403 -15.67 -10.65 40.57
C TYR A 403 -15.47 -9.99 41.95
N LYS A 404 -16.36 -9.05 42.31
CA LYS A 404 -16.33 -8.35 43.61
C LYS A 404 -16.55 -9.27 44.83
N LYS A 405 -17.22 -10.41 44.64
CA LYS A 405 -17.50 -11.38 45.72
C LYS A 405 -16.42 -12.47 45.86
N LEU A 406 -15.51 -12.58 44.89
CA LEU A 406 -14.46 -13.60 44.92
C LEU A 406 -13.24 -13.13 45.75
N PRO A 407 -12.59 -14.03 46.50
CA PRO A 407 -11.41 -13.71 47.32
C PRO A 407 -10.13 -13.61 46.48
N ASP A 408 -9.15 -12.81 46.93
CA ASP A 408 -7.83 -12.67 46.27
C ASP A 408 -7.02 -13.98 46.21
N ILE A 409 -7.18 -14.83 47.22
CA ILE A 409 -6.42 -16.07 47.38
C ILE A 409 -7.40 -17.24 47.59
N GLY A 410 -7.17 -18.33 46.87
CA GLY A 410 -7.97 -19.56 46.97
C GLY A 410 -9.17 -19.61 46.02
N TYR A 411 -9.93 -20.71 46.13
CA TYR A 411 -11.16 -20.94 45.36
C TYR A 411 -12.39 -20.80 46.26
N THR A 412 -13.47 -20.26 45.72
CA THR A 412 -14.81 -20.30 46.33
C THR A 412 -15.64 -21.39 45.67
N ASP A 413 -16.19 -22.29 46.46
CA ASP A 413 -17.12 -23.31 45.98
C ASP A 413 -18.49 -22.68 45.67
N SER A 414 -19.08 -23.10 44.55
CA SER A 414 -20.39 -22.64 44.11
C SER A 414 -21.06 -23.70 43.23
N THR A 415 -22.24 -23.39 42.69
CA THR A 415 -22.93 -24.26 41.74
C THR A 415 -23.47 -23.48 40.55
N VAL A 416 -23.49 -24.10 39.37
CA VAL A 416 -23.94 -23.47 38.13
C VAL A 416 -24.83 -24.39 37.29
N PHE A 417 -25.83 -23.81 36.63
CA PHE A 417 -26.56 -24.50 35.57
C PHE A 417 -25.88 -24.24 34.23
N ILE A 418 -25.65 -25.32 33.49
CA ILE A 418 -25.03 -25.27 32.16
C ILE A 418 -26.07 -25.61 31.08
N ASP A 419 -26.04 -24.88 29.97
CA ASP A 419 -26.83 -25.14 28.77
C ASP A 419 -25.89 -25.11 27.55
N GLY A 420 -25.76 -26.23 26.83
CA GLY A 420 -24.85 -26.38 25.69
C GLY A 420 -24.31 -27.81 25.49
N PRO A 421 -23.19 -27.98 24.76
CA PRO A 421 -22.34 -26.94 24.17
C PRO A 421 -22.93 -26.44 22.85
N TYR A 422 -22.63 -25.18 22.53
CA TYR A 422 -23.06 -24.49 21.32
C TYR A 422 -21.85 -23.97 20.52
N GLY A 423 -22.07 -23.60 19.26
CA GLY A 423 -21.00 -23.08 18.41
C GLY A 423 -20.01 -24.15 17.96
N GLY A 424 -18.74 -23.75 17.80
CA GLY A 424 -17.66 -24.57 17.23
C GLY A 424 -17.30 -24.18 15.79
N CYS A 425 -16.35 -24.92 15.21
CA CYS A 425 -15.97 -24.77 13.80
C CYS A 425 -16.79 -25.72 12.91
N SER A 426 -17.44 -25.16 11.88
CA SER A 426 -18.26 -25.93 10.92
C SER A 426 -17.43 -26.83 9.98
N ARG A 427 -16.12 -26.60 9.91
CA ARG A 427 -15.20 -27.41 9.10
C ARG A 427 -14.10 -27.95 10.00
N PRO A 428 -13.73 -29.23 9.87
CA PRO A 428 -12.78 -29.84 10.76
C PRO A 428 -11.36 -29.36 10.40
N ILE A 429 -10.54 -29.05 11.40
CA ILE A 429 -9.23 -28.40 11.20
C ILE A 429 -8.20 -29.29 10.48
N ASP A 430 -8.38 -30.61 10.59
CA ASP A 430 -7.60 -31.65 9.89
C ASP A 430 -7.94 -31.76 8.41
N ALA A 431 -8.89 -30.97 7.90
CA ALA A 431 -9.12 -30.80 6.46
C ALA A 431 -8.23 -29.69 5.84
N PHE A 432 -7.24 -29.16 6.56
CA PHE A 432 -6.40 -28.05 6.10
C PHE A 432 -4.90 -28.32 6.36
N ASP A 433 -4.05 -27.88 5.45
CA ASP A 433 -2.60 -28.04 5.52
C ASP A 433 -1.94 -27.02 6.45
N SER A 434 -2.54 -25.83 6.58
CA SER A 434 -2.06 -24.76 7.46
C SER A 434 -3.20 -24.13 8.26
N ILE A 435 -2.94 -23.97 9.56
CA ILE A 435 -3.88 -23.43 10.54
C ILE A 435 -3.31 -22.13 11.09
N PHE A 436 -4.08 -21.05 10.99
CA PHE A 436 -3.74 -19.73 11.51
C PHE A 436 -4.71 -19.36 12.62
N LEU A 437 -4.20 -19.24 13.84
CA LEU A 437 -4.95 -19.05 15.07
C LEU A 437 -4.67 -17.62 15.58
N LEU A 438 -5.64 -16.72 15.45
CA LEU A 438 -5.49 -15.32 15.88
C LEU A 438 -6.41 -15.00 17.05
N ALA A 439 -5.82 -14.54 18.15
CA ALA A 439 -6.54 -14.14 19.35
C ALA A 439 -6.24 -12.67 19.71
N SER A 440 -7.22 -11.96 20.28
CA SER A 440 -6.93 -10.71 20.99
C SER A 440 -7.65 -10.64 22.33
N GLY A 441 -6.95 -10.25 23.40
CA GLY A 441 -7.51 -10.23 24.76
C GLY A 441 -8.12 -11.58 25.14
N THR A 442 -9.33 -11.59 25.71
CA THR A 442 -10.07 -12.82 26.07
C THR A 442 -10.48 -13.70 24.90
N GLY A 443 -10.28 -13.25 23.66
CA GLY A 443 -10.49 -14.09 22.48
C GLY A 443 -9.69 -15.40 22.52
N ILE A 444 -8.58 -15.42 23.26
CA ILE A 444 -7.76 -16.61 23.48
C ILE A 444 -8.53 -17.79 24.06
N SER A 445 -9.54 -17.55 24.90
CA SER A 445 -10.35 -18.62 25.51
C SER A 445 -11.04 -19.50 24.46
N ALA A 446 -11.34 -18.97 23.27
CA ALA A 446 -11.91 -19.77 22.18
C ALA A 446 -10.84 -20.38 21.24
N ILE A 447 -9.62 -19.84 21.24
CA ILE A 447 -8.54 -20.21 20.31
C ILE A 447 -7.60 -21.26 20.91
N LEU A 448 -7.36 -21.20 22.21
CA LEU A 448 -6.44 -22.10 22.91
C LEU A 448 -6.80 -23.59 22.74
N PRO A 449 -8.09 -24.01 22.79
CA PRO A 449 -8.46 -25.39 22.46
C PRO A 449 -8.11 -25.81 21.02
N PHE A 450 -8.14 -24.88 20.05
CA PHE A 450 -7.72 -25.18 18.68
C PHE A 450 -6.21 -25.38 18.57
N LEU A 451 -5.42 -24.61 19.34
CA LEU A 451 -3.98 -24.83 19.39
C LEU A 451 -3.69 -26.24 19.91
N HIS A 452 -4.28 -26.61 21.04
CA HIS A 452 -4.11 -27.96 21.61
C HIS A 452 -4.57 -29.07 20.63
N ASP A 453 -5.77 -28.96 20.04
CA ASP A 453 -6.27 -29.94 19.07
C ASP A 453 -5.34 -30.08 17.85
N SER A 454 -4.78 -28.96 17.38
CA SER A 454 -3.84 -28.95 16.25
C SER A 454 -2.53 -29.65 16.61
N CYS A 455 -1.94 -29.34 17.76
CA CYS A 455 -0.72 -30.00 18.24
C CYS A 455 -0.90 -31.51 18.36
N LYS A 456 -2.01 -31.93 18.99
CA LYS A 456 -2.34 -33.34 19.20
C LYS A 456 -2.50 -34.09 17.87
N LYS A 457 -3.21 -33.48 16.90
CA LYS A 457 -3.42 -34.07 15.57
C LYS A 457 -2.12 -34.20 14.78
N ILE A 458 -1.18 -33.25 14.90
CA ILE A 458 0.14 -33.38 14.27
C ILE A 458 0.94 -34.51 14.92
N LYS A 459 0.96 -34.60 16.26
CA LYS A 459 1.78 -35.58 16.99
C LYS A 459 1.28 -37.01 16.86
N TYR A 460 -0.04 -37.22 16.92
CA TYR A 460 -0.64 -38.55 17.07
C TYR A 460 -1.50 -39.00 15.89
N SER A 461 -1.83 -38.10 14.96
CA SER A 461 -2.57 -38.46 13.74
C SER A 461 -1.60 -38.35 12.56
N ASN A 462 -1.67 -39.29 11.62
CA ASN A 462 -0.94 -39.22 10.34
C ASN A 462 -1.60 -38.16 9.42
N GLY A 463 -1.75 -36.94 9.94
CA GLY A 463 -2.60 -35.88 9.44
C GLY A 463 -1.93 -35.04 8.35
N ILE A 464 -2.75 -34.32 7.59
CA ILE A 464 -2.27 -33.42 6.53
C ILE A 464 -1.80 -32.05 7.05
N ILE A 465 -2.01 -31.76 8.34
CA ILE A 465 -1.62 -30.47 8.95
C ILE A 465 -0.10 -30.42 8.96
N LYS A 466 0.46 -29.46 8.23
CA LYS A 466 1.92 -29.26 8.13
C LYS A 466 2.39 -28.10 9.00
N ARG A 467 1.50 -27.14 9.29
CA ARG A 467 1.84 -25.92 10.03
C ARG A 467 0.70 -25.36 10.86
N VAL A 468 1.04 -24.84 12.04
CA VAL A 468 0.17 -24.06 12.92
C VAL A 468 0.88 -22.77 13.29
N ASN A 469 0.27 -21.63 13.00
CA ASN A 469 0.73 -20.33 13.50
C ASN A 469 -0.29 -19.79 14.48
N PHE A 470 0.15 -19.45 15.68
CA PHE A 470 -0.69 -18.91 16.73
C PHE A 470 -0.17 -17.55 17.17
N ASP A 471 -1.01 -16.52 16.96
CA ASP A 471 -0.72 -15.13 17.28
C ASP A 471 -1.75 -14.61 18.28
N TRP A 472 -1.29 -14.23 19.47
CA TRP A 472 -2.13 -13.66 20.51
C TRP A 472 -1.73 -12.22 20.83
N ILE A 473 -2.68 -11.30 20.65
CA ILE A 473 -2.47 -9.86 20.85
C ILE A 473 -3.10 -9.41 22.16
N VAL A 474 -2.28 -8.91 23.09
CA VAL A 474 -2.68 -8.44 24.41
C VAL A 474 -2.26 -6.99 24.64
N ARG A 475 -2.99 -6.29 25.52
CA ARG A 475 -2.74 -4.88 25.82
C ARG A 475 -1.61 -4.68 26.81
N SER A 476 -1.61 -5.44 27.91
CA SER A 476 -0.61 -5.40 28.98
C SER A 476 -0.12 -6.81 29.29
N SER A 477 1.12 -6.91 29.76
CA SER A 477 1.77 -8.11 30.32
C SER A 477 0.94 -8.75 31.45
N ASP A 478 0.29 -7.95 32.30
CA ASP A 478 -0.61 -8.44 33.37
C ASP A 478 -1.78 -9.28 32.83
N ASN A 479 -2.14 -9.11 31.55
CA ASN A 479 -3.22 -9.87 30.92
C ASN A 479 -2.77 -11.26 30.44
N ILE A 480 -1.53 -11.65 30.69
CA ILE A 480 -0.95 -12.92 30.25
C ILE A 480 -0.95 -13.94 31.40
N GLU A 481 -0.68 -13.50 32.63
CA GLU A 481 -0.41 -14.36 33.79
C GLU A 481 -1.43 -15.50 33.98
N TRP A 482 -2.72 -15.20 33.79
CA TRP A 482 -3.80 -16.16 34.02
C TRP A 482 -3.92 -17.27 32.95
N ILE A 483 -3.24 -17.17 31.81
CA ILE A 483 -3.20 -18.21 30.77
C ILE A 483 -1.86 -18.95 30.67
N ILE A 484 -0.83 -18.46 31.36
CA ILE A 484 0.53 -19.04 31.33
C ILE A 484 0.51 -20.54 31.65
N PRO A 485 -0.20 -21.02 32.70
CA PRO A 485 -0.18 -22.45 33.03
C PRO A 485 -0.65 -23.34 31.88
N GLU A 486 -1.72 -22.96 31.18
CA GLU A 486 -2.27 -23.72 30.05
C GLU A 486 -1.36 -23.67 28.84
N LEU A 487 -0.83 -22.49 28.51
CA LEU A 487 0.05 -22.33 27.36
C LEU A 487 1.36 -23.10 27.59
N LYS A 488 1.92 -23.02 28.80
CA LYS A 488 3.12 -23.76 29.21
C LYS A 488 2.91 -25.27 29.11
N ASN A 489 1.77 -25.77 29.57
CA ASN A 489 1.42 -27.19 29.43
C ASN A 489 1.37 -27.62 27.94
N ILE A 490 0.80 -26.81 27.05
CA ILE A 490 0.79 -27.13 25.61
C ILE A 490 2.21 -27.08 25.03
N VAL A 491 2.94 -25.99 25.25
CA VAL A 491 4.28 -25.78 24.69
C VAL A 491 5.25 -26.88 25.12
N GLN A 492 5.21 -27.30 26.39
CA GLN A 492 6.11 -28.34 26.89
C GLN A 492 5.75 -29.75 26.38
N ASN A 493 4.46 -30.11 26.34
CA ASN A 493 4.02 -31.43 25.86
C ASN A 493 4.26 -31.64 24.35
N TYR A 494 4.40 -30.55 23.60
CA TYR A 494 4.57 -30.55 22.14
C TYR A 494 5.84 -29.80 21.70
N ASN A 495 6.87 -29.74 22.56
CA ASN A 495 8.11 -28.98 22.32
C ASN A 495 8.85 -29.39 21.03
N GLU A 496 8.83 -30.67 20.67
CA GLU A 496 9.41 -31.21 19.44
C GLU A 496 8.81 -30.53 18.21
N LEU A 497 7.48 -30.36 18.16
CA LEU A 497 6.79 -29.73 17.04
C LEU A 497 7.12 -28.23 16.91
N ILE A 498 7.45 -27.58 18.02
CA ILE A 498 7.87 -26.17 18.04
C ILE A 498 9.31 -26.04 17.53
N LYS A 499 10.21 -26.92 18.00
CA LYS A 499 11.62 -26.98 17.55
C LYS A 499 11.73 -27.30 16.06
N ASP A 500 10.87 -28.18 15.55
CA ASP A 500 10.83 -28.57 14.14
C ASP A 500 10.14 -27.53 13.24
N GLY A 501 9.65 -26.41 13.81
CA GLY A 501 9.01 -25.32 13.07
C GLY A 501 7.61 -25.65 12.54
N HIS A 502 6.99 -26.74 13.02
CA HIS A 502 5.60 -27.07 12.69
C HIS A 502 4.61 -26.17 13.42
N ILE A 503 4.98 -25.64 14.60
CA ILE A 503 4.12 -24.82 15.43
C ILE A 503 4.86 -23.55 15.87
N ASN A 504 4.31 -22.40 15.50
CA ASN A 504 4.82 -21.10 15.92
C ASN A 504 3.85 -20.45 16.90
N VAL A 505 4.36 -20.01 18.06
CA VAL A 505 3.59 -19.38 19.14
C VAL A 505 4.14 -17.97 19.37
N ASN A 506 3.35 -16.96 19.03
CA ASN A 506 3.71 -15.55 19.13
C ASN A 506 2.72 -14.82 20.06
N ILE A 507 3.25 -14.08 21.04
CA ILE A 507 2.48 -13.23 21.94
C ILE A 507 2.91 -11.78 21.73
N HIS A 508 1.97 -10.94 21.32
CA HIS A 508 2.20 -9.54 20.99
C HIS A 508 1.65 -8.64 22.10
N VAL A 509 2.51 -7.88 22.78
CA VAL A 509 2.17 -7.03 23.93
C VAL A 509 2.25 -5.55 23.53
N LYS A 510 1.22 -4.76 23.84
CA LYS A 510 1.09 -3.35 23.40
C LYS A 510 1.74 -2.34 24.35
N GLU A 511 1.58 -2.50 25.66
CA GLU A 511 2.03 -1.56 26.70
C GLU A 511 2.67 -2.37 27.84
N ASP A 512 3.86 -1.94 28.31
CA ASP A 512 4.51 -2.47 29.50
C ASP A 512 4.26 -1.50 30.65
N ILE A 513 3.49 -1.91 31.67
CA ILE A 513 3.19 -1.07 32.84
C ILE A 513 4.09 -1.55 33.97
N GLY A 514 5.25 -0.91 34.10
CA GLY A 514 6.18 -1.14 35.21
C GLY A 514 6.75 0.17 35.74
N MET A 515 6.05 0.82 36.68
CA MET A 515 6.69 1.78 37.59
C MET A 515 7.47 0.96 38.64
N ASN A 516 8.80 0.94 38.49
CA ASN A 516 9.84 0.32 39.34
C ASN A 516 10.44 -0.99 38.80
N GLY A 517 11.54 -0.85 38.05
CA GLY A 517 12.74 -1.71 38.12
C GLY A 517 12.58 -3.21 37.85
N GLY A 518 12.52 -3.59 36.57
CA GLY A 518 12.66 -4.97 36.07
C GLY A 518 11.95 -5.10 34.72
N ASN A 519 12.59 -5.67 33.70
CA ASN A 519 11.95 -5.89 32.40
C ASN A 519 10.88 -6.99 32.59
N THR A 520 9.63 -6.63 32.89
CA THR A 520 8.51 -7.57 33.15
C THR A 520 8.36 -8.58 32.01
N ILE A 521 8.68 -8.15 30.78
CA ILE A 521 8.73 -8.98 29.57
C ILE A 521 9.84 -10.04 29.62
N GLU A 522 11.04 -9.72 30.13
CA GLU A 522 12.10 -10.72 30.32
C GLU A 522 11.75 -11.70 31.45
N MET A 523 11.08 -11.23 32.52
CA MET A 523 10.60 -12.11 33.58
C MET A 523 9.53 -13.09 33.04
N LEU A 524 8.60 -12.60 32.23
CA LEU A 524 7.61 -13.40 31.51
C LEU A 524 8.24 -14.39 30.52
N ASP A 525 9.24 -13.95 29.75
CA ASP A 525 9.99 -14.81 28.81
C ASP A 525 10.72 -15.93 29.56
N ASN A 526 11.35 -15.60 30.69
CA ASN A 526 11.98 -16.59 31.58
C ASN A 526 10.96 -17.53 32.24
N GLU A 527 9.80 -17.03 32.68
CA GLU A 527 8.77 -17.84 33.33
C GLU A 527 8.10 -18.83 32.35
N ILE A 528 7.82 -18.38 31.12
CA ILE A 528 7.21 -19.19 30.06
C ILE A 528 8.19 -20.25 29.54
N ASN A 529 9.46 -19.90 29.35
CA ASN A 529 10.48 -20.81 28.80
C ASN A 529 11.19 -21.67 29.88
N SER A 530 10.95 -21.44 31.17
CA SER A 530 11.52 -22.26 32.27
C SER A 530 10.91 -23.69 32.34
N PRO A 531 11.69 -24.72 32.75
CA PRO A 531 11.17 -26.07 32.99
C PRO A 531 10.10 -26.08 34.09
N LEU A 532 9.06 -26.94 33.98
CA LEU A 532 8.12 -27.16 35.07
C LEU A 532 8.86 -27.77 36.26
N SER A 533 8.75 -27.17 37.44
CA SER A 533 9.04 -27.88 38.69
C SER A 533 8.06 -29.05 38.81
N SER A 534 8.59 -30.25 39.03
CA SER A 534 7.82 -31.49 39.16
C SER A 534 6.64 -31.31 40.13
N PRO A 535 5.48 -31.95 39.89
CA PRO A 535 4.40 -31.93 40.86
C PRO A 535 4.92 -32.53 42.17
N SER A 536 4.68 -31.84 43.29
CA SER A 536 4.80 -32.45 44.60
C SER A 536 3.95 -33.73 44.60
N PRO A 537 4.51 -34.89 44.99
CA PRO A 537 3.75 -36.12 45.04
C PRO A 537 2.65 -35.96 46.10
N SER A 538 1.44 -36.38 45.74
CA SER A 538 0.39 -36.69 46.71
C SER A 538 0.97 -37.61 47.81
N PRO A 539 0.61 -37.42 49.08
CA PRO A 539 1.15 -38.23 50.16
C PRO A 539 0.64 -39.66 50.02
N SER A 540 1.50 -40.57 49.54
CA SER A 540 1.32 -42.00 49.78
C SER A 540 2.02 -42.40 51.07
N PRO A 541 1.50 -43.41 51.80
CA PRO A 541 1.92 -43.68 53.17
C PRO A 541 3.33 -44.28 53.27
N SER A 542 3.90 -44.08 54.45
CA SER A 542 5.16 -44.57 55.03
C SER A 542 5.53 -46.06 54.78
N PRO A 543 6.79 -46.44 55.05
CA PRO A 543 7.53 -47.48 54.33
C PRO A 543 7.52 -48.87 55.00
N SER A 544 7.89 -49.89 54.21
CA SER A 544 8.56 -51.14 54.64
C SER A 544 9.52 -51.51 53.52
N SER A 545 10.81 -51.20 53.69
CA SER A 545 11.86 -52.09 54.20
C SER A 545 12.58 -52.82 53.06
N ASP A 546 13.91 -52.75 53.16
CA ASP A 546 14.90 -53.72 52.72
C ASP A 546 15.62 -53.56 51.37
N SER A 547 16.94 -53.49 51.56
CA SER A 547 18.03 -54.15 50.84
C SER A 547 18.58 -53.58 49.53
N GLU A 548 19.78 -53.02 49.68
CA GLU A 548 21.06 -53.47 49.07
C GLU A 548 21.34 -53.26 47.58
N SER A 549 22.44 -52.51 47.37
CA SER A 549 23.60 -52.83 46.51
C SER A 549 23.38 -52.81 44.99
N ASP A 550 24.31 -52.42 44.12
CA ASP A 550 25.66 -51.83 44.18
C ASP A 550 26.04 -51.55 42.72
N ASN A 551 27.12 -50.80 42.52
CA ASN A 551 27.95 -50.72 41.31
C ASN A 551 27.55 -49.76 40.19
N LYS A 552 28.06 -48.54 40.34
CA LYS A 552 29.17 -47.97 39.52
C LYS A 552 29.29 -48.48 38.08
N GLU A 553 29.32 -47.54 37.14
CA GLU A 553 30.57 -47.27 36.41
C GLU A 553 30.55 -45.87 35.74
N GLU A 554 31.68 -45.20 35.88
CA GLU A 554 32.03 -43.91 35.29
C GLU A 554 32.33 -44.05 33.79
N ILE A 555 31.99 -43.03 33.00
CA ILE A 555 32.75 -42.69 31.79
C ILE A 555 33.17 -41.22 31.83
N ASN A 556 34.43 -41.05 31.44
CA ASN A 556 35.40 -39.99 31.66
C ASN A 556 35.03 -38.63 31.01
N PRO A 557 35.24 -37.49 31.70
CA PRO A 557 34.94 -36.17 31.18
C PRO A 557 36.17 -35.55 30.51
N LEU A 558 36.28 -35.63 29.18
CA LEU A 558 37.22 -34.82 28.40
C LEU A 558 36.81 -34.84 26.93
N GLU A 559 35.76 -34.10 26.60
CA GLU A 559 35.61 -33.39 25.32
C GLU A 559 34.37 -32.49 25.36
N LEU A 560 34.49 -31.31 24.71
CA LEU A 560 33.46 -30.27 24.52
C LEU A 560 33.36 -29.22 25.63
N LYS A 561 34.43 -28.42 25.76
CA LYS A 561 34.25 -26.96 25.88
C LYS A 561 33.73 -26.43 24.54
N ASP A 562 32.81 -25.47 24.65
CA ASP A 562 32.25 -24.64 23.58
C ASP A 562 31.27 -25.30 22.61
N ASN A 563 30.05 -25.54 23.09
CA ASN A 563 28.85 -25.33 22.30
C ASN A 563 27.87 -24.48 23.12
N LYS A 564 27.87 -23.17 22.86
CA LYS A 564 26.66 -22.35 23.07
C LYS A 564 25.58 -22.92 22.15
N VAL A 565 24.80 -23.86 22.67
CA VAL A 565 23.52 -24.22 22.07
C VAL A 565 22.67 -22.97 22.14
N ASN A 566 22.41 -22.33 21.00
CA ASN A 566 21.34 -21.35 20.88
C ASN A 566 20.05 -22.03 21.35
N THR A 567 19.61 -21.71 22.57
CA THR A 567 18.29 -22.10 23.05
C THR A 567 17.28 -21.32 22.23
N PHE A 568 16.65 -22.00 21.26
CA PHE A 568 15.45 -21.47 20.60
C PHE A 568 14.39 -21.18 21.68
N ASN A 569 13.95 -19.94 21.80
CA ASN A 569 12.81 -19.60 22.63
C ASN A 569 11.58 -20.37 22.12
N MET A 570 10.87 -21.07 23.00
CA MET A 570 9.72 -21.91 22.62
C MET A 570 8.46 -21.06 22.35
N VAL A 571 8.44 -19.83 22.89
CA VAL A 571 7.39 -18.83 22.68
C VAL A 571 8.06 -17.51 22.36
N ASN A 572 7.59 -16.84 21.30
CA ASN A 572 8.09 -15.53 20.92
C ASN A 572 7.24 -14.44 21.59
N ILE A 573 7.82 -13.69 22.52
CA ILE A 573 7.16 -12.51 23.12
C ILE A 573 7.64 -11.26 22.37
N ILE A 574 6.70 -10.56 21.75
CA ILE A 574 6.95 -9.42 20.87
C ILE A 574 6.37 -8.17 21.55
N ASN A 575 7.24 -7.21 21.89
CA ASN A 575 6.84 -5.95 22.52
C ASN A 575 6.37 -4.91 21.48
N SER A 576 5.39 -5.29 20.67
CA SER A 576 4.71 -4.36 19.76
C SER A 576 3.35 -4.91 19.40
N LYS A 577 2.42 -4.02 19.06
CA LYS A 577 1.13 -4.42 18.50
C LYS A 577 1.28 -4.58 16.97
N PRO A 578 1.09 -5.78 16.40
CA PRO A 578 1.23 -5.98 14.97
C PRO A 578 0.07 -5.32 14.22
N SER A 579 0.37 -4.81 13.03
CA SER A 579 -0.68 -4.53 12.04
C SER A 579 -1.22 -5.86 11.53
N ILE A 580 -2.52 -6.11 11.72
CA ILE A 580 -3.17 -7.35 11.26
C ILE A 580 -3.01 -7.54 9.74
N ASN A 581 -2.95 -6.44 8.99
CA ASN A 581 -2.75 -6.49 7.54
C ASN A 581 -1.33 -6.93 7.17
N GLU A 582 -0.33 -6.47 7.92
CA GLU A 582 1.06 -6.89 7.75
C GLU A 582 1.22 -8.34 8.19
N LEU A 583 0.70 -8.71 9.37
CA LEU A 583 0.72 -10.09 9.86
C LEU A 583 0.16 -11.08 8.82
N ILE A 584 -0.98 -10.77 8.19
CA ILE A 584 -1.57 -11.63 7.15
C ILE A 584 -0.76 -11.59 5.84
N LYS A 585 -0.15 -10.45 5.51
CA LYS A 585 0.72 -10.30 4.34
C LYS A 585 2.00 -11.11 4.50
N ASP A 586 2.61 -11.10 5.68
CA ASP A 586 3.81 -11.88 6.03
C ASP A 586 3.53 -13.38 6.04
N ILE A 587 2.30 -13.75 6.36
CA ILE A 587 1.80 -15.12 6.26
C ILE A 587 1.53 -15.55 4.79
N SER A 588 1.28 -14.62 3.87
CA SER A 588 0.86 -14.95 2.50
C SER A 588 1.83 -15.88 1.74
N PRO A 589 3.17 -15.64 1.77
CA PRO A 589 4.14 -16.50 1.09
C PRO A 589 4.17 -17.93 1.61
N ILE A 590 3.80 -18.14 2.88
CA ILE A 590 3.84 -19.44 3.53
C ILE A 590 2.50 -20.19 3.44
N LEU A 591 1.45 -19.63 2.83
CA LEU A 591 0.17 -20.31 2.65
C LEU A 591 0.32 -21.59 1.80
N LEU A 592 -0.31 -22.67 2.26
CA LEU A 592 -0.35 -23.97 1.56
C LEU A 592 -1.61 -24.09 0.69
N GLU A 593 -1.92 -25.27 0.13
CA GLU A 593 -3.07 -25.45 -0.77
C GLU A 593 -4.40 -25.18 -0.04
N ARG A 594 -4.54 -25.66 1.20
CA ARG A 594 -5.74 -25.48 2.02
C ARG A 594 -5.38 -24.83 3.35
N ASN A 595 -5.85 -23.60 3.53
CA ASN A 595 -5.59 -22.80 4.74
C ASN A 595 -6.89 -22.51 5.49
N ILE A 596 -6.83 -22.48 6.81
CA ILE A 596 -7.91 -22.01 7.68
C ILE A 596 -7.41 -20.93 8.63
N PHE A 597 -8.18 -19.84 8.73
CA PHE A 597 -7.97 -18.76 9.70
C PHE A 597 -9.08 -18.84 10.75
N ILE A 598 -8.70 -19.05 12.00
CA ILE A 598 -9.60 -19.09 13.15
C ILE A 598 -9.29 -17.88 14.01
N VAL A 599 -10.30 -17.03 14.21
CA VAL A 599 -10.12 -15.70 14.80
C VAL A 599 -11.13 -15.46 15.91
N SER A 600 -10.64 -15.02 17.07
CA SER A 600 -11.48 -14.63 18.20
C SER A 600 -10.89 -13.42 18.92
N GLY A 601 -11.73 -12.44 19.27
CA GLY A 601 -11.27 -11.22 19.95
C GLY A 601 -12.08 -9.98 19.58
N SER A 602 -11.42 -8.83 19.53
CA SER A 602 -12.05 -7.53 19.26
C SER A 602 -12.69 -7.48 17.88
N ASP A 603 -13.78 -6.72 17.74
CA ASP A 603 -14.47 -6.60 16.44
C ASP A 603 -13.60 -5.91 15.39
N SER A 604 -12.74 -4.97 15.81
CA SER A 604 -11.74 -4.36 14.94
C SER A 604 -10.80 -5.40 14.33
N MET A 605 -10.24 -6.31 15.17
CA MET A 605 -9.39 -7.39 14.66
C MET A 605 -10.16 -8.33 13.72
N LYS A 606 -11.39 -8.73 14.07
CA LYS A 606 -12.22 -9.58 13.20
C LYS A 606 -12.48 -8.92 11.84
N VAL A 607 -12.74 -7.62 11.80
CA VAL A 607 -12.94 -6.87 10.54
C VAL A 607 -11.66 -6.83 9.72
N GLN A 608 -10.53 -6.51 10.34
CA GLN A 608 -9.22 -6.47 9.67
C GLN A 608 -8.83 -7.83 9.10
N VAL A 609 -8.89 -8.91 9.89
CA VAL A 609 -8.56 -10.26 9.41
C VAL A 609 -9.49 -10.67 8.28
N SER A 610 -10.80 -10.47 8.43
CA SER A 610 -11.80 -10.89 7.44
C SER A 610 -11.60 -10.17 6.11
N ASN A 611 -11.27 -8.87 6.13
CA ASN A 611 -10.99 -8.09 4.92
C ASN A 611 -9.66 -8.45 4.26
N SER A 612 -8.62 -8.74 5.07
CA SER A 612 -7.32 -9.15 4.56
C SER A 612 -7.36 -10.55 3.95
N VAL A 613 -8.01 -11.52 4.60
CA VAL A 613 -8.25 -12.86 4.04
C VAL A 613 -9.14 -12.82 2.81
N ALA A 614 -10.13 -11.90 2.76
CA ALA A 614 -10.91 -11.67 1.54
C ALA A 614 -10.00 -11.20 0.39
N SER A 615 -9.03 -10.34 0.68
CA SER A 615 -8.12 -9.79 -0.32
C SER A 615 -7.18 -10.88 -0.89
N LEU A 616 -6.75 -11.84 -0.07
CA LEU A 616 -6.01 -13.03 -0.52
C LEU A 616 -6.79 -13.88 -1.54
N GLN A 617 -8.13 -13.86 -1.51
CA GLN A 617 -8.91 -14.59 -2.52
C GLN A 617 -8.70 -14.06 -3.94
N THR A 618 -8.26 -12.81 -4.10
CA THR A 618 -7.95 -12.25 -5.43
C THR A 618 -6.78 -12.95 -6.10
N GLU A 619 -5.83 -13.49 -5.32
CA GLU A 619 -4.70 -14.27 -5.84
C GLU A 619 -5.19 -15.59 -6.44
N VAL A 620 -6.16 -16.24 -5.81
CA VAL A 620 -6.80 -17.47 -6.32
C VAL A 620 -7.56 -17.19 -7.63
N LEU A 621 -8.16 -16.00 -7.78
CA LEU A 621 -8.85 -15.61 -9.01
C LEU A 621 -7.89 -15.27 -10.15
N LYS A 622 -6.72 -14.70 -9.82
CA LYS A 622 -5.65 -14.38 -10.77
C LYS A 622 -4.91 -15.63 -11.25
N LYS A 623 -4.75 -16.66 -10.41
CA LYS A 623 -4.13 -17.95 -10.76
C LYS A 623 -5.07 -18.77 -11.67
N GLY A 624 -4.91 -18.59 -12.99
CA GLY A 624 -5.88 -18.99 -14.00
C GLY A 624 -5.42 -19.98 -15.06
N SER A 625 -4.42 -20.83 -14.85
CA SER A 625 -4.08 -21.97 -15.71
C SER A 625 -3.08 -22.86 -14.98
N GLY A 626 -3.27 -24.18 -15.06
CA GLY A 626 -2.60 -25.16 -14.20
C GLY A 626 -1.11 -24.93 -13.99
N ILE A 627 -0.73 -24.75 -12.73
CA ILE A 627 0.60 -25.06 -12.23
C ILE A 627 0.36 -25.78 -10.90
N SER A 628 0.57 -27.08 -10.92
CA SER A 628 0.86 -27.86 -9.71
C SER A 628 1.94 -27.14 -8.92
N TYR A 629 1.88 -27.16 -7.58
CA TYR A 629 3.07 -26.96 -6.74
C TYR A 629 4.07 -28.10 -6.98
N GLN A 630 4.61 -28.19 -8.20
CA GLN A 630 6.01 -28.50 -8.37
C GLN A 630 6.74 -27.23 -7.98
N MET A 631 7.88 -27.36 -7.29
CA MET A 631 8.81 -26.25 -7.12
C MET A 631 8.99 -25.57 -8.48
N THR A 632 8.34 -24.42 -8.68
CA THR A 632 8.51 -23.65 -9.90
C THR A 632 9.96 -23.21 -9.88
N LYS A 633 10.77 -23.88 -10.71
CA LYS A 633 12.02 -23.30 -11.19
C LYS A 633 11.66 -21.88 -11.62
N VAL A 634 12.11 -20.90 -10.86
CA VAL A 634 11.98 -19.49 -11.20
C VAL A 634 12.42 -19.35 -12.66
N PHE A 635 11.57 -18.74 -13.48
CA PHE A 635 11.87 -18.49 -14.88
C PHE A 635 13.14 -17.63 -14.94
N LYS A 636 14.28 -18.25 -15.27
CA LYS A 636 15.55 -17.52 -15.40
C LYS A 636 15.56 -16.81 -16.74
N LEU A 637 15.76 -15.49 -16.72
CA LEU A 637 15.97 -14.72 -17.94
C LEU A 637 17.17 -15.28 -18.72
N PRO A 638 17.15 -15.18 -20.06
CA PRO A 638 18.28 -15.62 -20.88
C PRO A 638 19.55 -14.86 -20.48
N VAL A 639 20.67 -15.57 -20.49
CA VAL A 639 22.00 -15.00 -20.26
C VAL A 639 22.70 -14.72 -21.59
N ASN A 640 23.65 -13.79 -21.60
CA ASN A 640 24.54 -13.57 -22.74
C ASN A 640 25.66 -14.62 -22.80
N SER A 641 26.55 -14.49 -23.79
CA SER A 641 27.66 -15.42 -24.05
C SER A 641 28.62 -15.60 -22.87
N ILE A 642 28.75 -14.60 -21.99
CA ILE A 642 29.60 -14.64 -20.80
C ILE A 642 28.82 -14.92 -19.51
N GLY A 643 27.53 -15.28 -19.60
CA GLY A 643 26.71 -15.73 -18.47
C GLY A 643 26.07 -14.62 -17.63
N ILE A 644 25.99 -13.39 -18.13
CA ILE A 644 25.27 -12.27 -17.49
C ILE A 644 23.81 -12.29 -17.96
N PRO A 645 22.81 -12.19 -17.06
CA PRO A 645 21.41 -12.06 -17.46
C PRO A 645 21.20 -10.86 -18.38
N LYS A 646 20.42 -11.05 -19.45
CA LYS A 646 20.22 -10.03 -20.48
C LYS A 646 19.41 -8.81 -20.00
N LEU A 647 18.93 -8.77 -18.77
CA LEU A 647 18.19 -7.62 -18.23
C LEU A 647 18.35 -7.59 -16.71
N GLY A 648 18.80 -6.45 -16.19
CA GLY A 648 19.02 -6.23 -14.76
C GLY A 648 18.05 -5.21 -14.16
N ILE A 649 17.80 -5.36 -12.86
CA ILE A 649 17.07 -4.38 -12.05
C ILE A 649 18.09 -3.62 -11.20
N GLY A 650 18.15 -2.31 -11.40
CA GLY A 650 18.98 -1.41 -10.61
C GLY A 650 18.30 -0.92 -9.34
N SER A 651 19.05 -0.92 -8.24
CA SER A 651 18.72 -0.22 -6.98
C SER A 651 19.15 1.26 -7.01
N GLY A 652 19.65 1.76 -8.16
CA GLY A 652 20.48 2.96 -8.32
C GLY A 652 19.88 4.34 -7.98
N THR A 653 20.39 5.41 -8.61
CA THR A 653 20.31 6.83 -8.19
C THR A 653 18.92 7.34 -7.76
N SER A 654 17.83 6.78 -8.29
CA SER A 654 16.46 7.09 -7.86
C SER A 654 16.17 6.74 -6.40
N TYR A 655 16.89 5.76 -5.84
CA TYR A 655 16.77 5.27 -4.47
C TYR A 655 18.05 5.47 -3.64
N LYS A 656 19.03 6.23 -4.15
CA LYS A 656 20.27 6.55 -3.42
C LYS A 656 19.94 7.26 -2.10
N LYS A 657 20.44 6.74 -0.99
CA LYS A 657 20.28 7.34 0.33
C LYS A 657 21.31 8.45 0.53
N LYS A 658 20.85 9.60 1.05
CA LYS A 658 21.72 10.72 1.42
C LYS A 658 22.23 10.57 2.86
N ASP A 659 21.36 10.27 3.85
CA ASP A 659 21.75 10.08 5.27
C ASP A 659 20.76 9.23 6.13
N SER A 660 19.88 8.44 5.51
CA SER A 660 18.88 7.65 6.28
C SER A 660 19.41 6.25 6.60
N THR A 661 19.39 5.85 7.87
CA THR A 661 19.61 4.45 8.30
C THR A 661 18.34 3.60 8.23
N VAL A 662 17.21 4.19 7.82
CA VAL A 662 15.92 3.49 7.76
C VAL A 662 15.83 2.70 6.46
N LEU A 663 15.42 1.44 6.59
CA LEU A 663 15.18 0.54 5.47
C LEU A 663 14.04 1.07 4.58
N ASN A 664 14.29 1.16 3.28
CA ASN A 664 13.32 1.53 2.26
C ASN A 664 12.53 0.29 1.81
N GLU A 665 11.48 -0.05 2.56
CA GLU A 665 10.60 -1.20 2.27
C GLU A 665 10.01 -1.19 0.86
N LYS A 666 9.83 -0.01 0.25
CA LYS A 666 9.37 0.08 -1.13
C LYS A 666 10.41 -0.48 -2.10
N LEU A 667 11.69 -0.16 -1.91
CA LEU A 667 12.77 -0.70 -2.72
C LEU A 667 12.92 -2.21 -2.51
N VAL A 668 12.94 -2.68 -1.26
CA VAL A 668 12.97 -4.11 -0.94
C VAL A 668 11.82 -4.84 -1.63
N SER A 669 10.59 -4.35 -1.48
CA SER A 669 9.41 -4.94 -2.13
C SER A 669 9.52 -4.99 -3.65
N ILE A 670 10.08 -3.95 -4.30
CA ILE A 670 10.27 -3.92 -5.75
C ILE A 670 11.34 -4.93 -6.19
N LEU A 671 12.47 -5.01 -5.48
CA LEU A 671 13.53 -5.96 -5.79
C LEU A 671 13.06 -7.41 -5.57
N THR A 672 12.40 -7.70 -4.44
CA THR A 672 11.80 -9.02 -4.16
C THR A 672 10.77 -9.41 -5.23
N THR A 673 9.87 -8.48 -5.60
CA THR A 673 8.88 -8.77 -6.67
C THR A 673 9.56 -9.00 -8.02
N GLY A 674 10.62 -8.26 -8.34
CA GLY A 674 11.42 -8.49 -9.53
C GLY A 674 12.00 -9.90 -9.57
N VAL A 675 12.59 -10.35 -8.47
CA VAL A 675 13.15 -11.71 -8.33
C VAL A 675 12.08 -12.79 -8.44
N ASP A 676 10.92 -12.61 -7.80
CA ASP A 676 9.75 -13.52 -7.95
C ASP A 676 9.27 -13.60 -9.41
N GLU A 677 9.38 -12.49 -10.13
CA GLU A 677 9.11 -12.43 -11.56
C GLU A 677 10.29 -12.96 -12.40
N GLY A 678 11.38 -13.44 -11.83
CA GLY A 678 12.50 -14.04 -12.58
C GLY A 678 13.57 -13.05 -13.04
N PHE A 679 13.48 -11.78 -12.65
CA PHE A 679 14.55 -10.80 -12.81
C PHE A 679 15.60 -11.01 -11.74
N ILE A 680 16.48 -11.97 -12.00
CA ILE A 680 17.49 -12.44 -11.06
C ILE A 680 18.75 -11.57 -11.00
N HIS A 681 18.90 -10.58 -11.89
CA HIS A 681 20.04 -9.67 -11.89
C HIS A 681 19.74 -8.42 -11.07
N LEU A 682 20.32 -8.36 -9.87
CA LEU A 682 20.25 -7.25 -8.94
C LEU A 682 21.51 -6.40 -9.07
N ASP A 683 21.36 -5.17 -9.56
CA ASP A 683 22.45 -4.22 -9.73
C ASP A 683 22.47 -3.19 -8.59
N SER A 684 23.58 -3.15 -7.85
CA SER A 684 23.84 -2.26 -6.72
C SER A 684 25.19 -1.54 -6.85
N ALA A 685 25.48 -0.63 -5.92
CA ALA A 685 26.76 0.03 -5.76
C ALA A 685 26.91 0.59 -4.34
N GLU A 686 28.13 0.59 -3.79
CA GLU A 686 28.46 1.24 -2.52
C GLU A 686 27.99 2.71 -2.48
N ALA A 687 28.11 3.41 -3.61
CA ALA A 687 27.72 4.81 -3.77
C ALA A 687 26.24 5.10 -3.52
N TYR A 688 25.37 4.07 -3.58
CA TYR A 688 23.92 4.21 -3.40
C TYR A 688 23.51 4.17 -1.92
N GLY A 689 24.35 3.58 -1.06
CA GLY A 689 24.10 3.45 0.37
C GLY A 689 22.89 2.57 0.71
N ASN A 690 22.53 1.63 -0.17
CA ASN A 690 21.35 0.76 -0.04
C ASN A 690 21.71 -0.72 0.16
N ASP A 691 22.87 -0.97 0.76
CA ASP A 691 23.35 -2.32 1.11
C ASP A 691 22.35 -3.04 2.04
N ASP A 692 21.65 -2.30 2.91
CA ASP A 692 20.59 -2.82 3.79
C ASP A 692 19.41 -3.38 2.99
N GLU A 693 18.96 -2.67 1.95
CA GLU A 693 17.87 -3.14 1.10
C GLU A 693 18.29 -4.34 0.26
N LEU A 694 19.53 -4.37 -0.21
CA LEU A 694 20.06 -5.54 -0.91
C LEU A 694 20.14 -6.75 0.03
N LYS A 695 20.64 -6.55 1.26
CA LYS A 695 20.71 -7.58 2.30
C LYS A 695 19.32 -8.14 2.63
N GLU A 696 18.36 -7.27 2.91
CA GLU A 696 17.00 -7.67 3.24
C GLU A 696 16.32 -8.36 2.06
N THR A 697 16.53 -7.87 0.83
CA THR A 697 16.02 -8.52 -0.38
C THR A 697 16.58 -9.94 -0.49
N LEU A 698 17.89 -10.12 -0.35
CA LEU A 698 18.54 -11.44 -0.38
C LEU A 698 18.04 -12.35 0.73
N TYR A 699 17.91 -11.84 1.96
CA TYR A 699 17.35 -12.57 3.09
C TYR A 699 15.94 -13.09 2.77
N ARG A 700 15.05 -12.23 2.25
CA ARG A 700 13.67 -12.62 1.88
C ARG A 700 13.66 -13.68 0.79
N VAL A 701 14.34 -13.46 -0.32
CA VAL A 701 14.27 -14.36 -1.48
C VAL A 701 14.97 -15.70 -1.25
N LEU A 702 16.00 -15.74 -0.38
CA LEU A 702 16.72 -16.98 -0.04
C LEU A 702 16.00 -17.77 1.07
N ASN A 703 15.47 -17.12 2.11
CA ASN A 703 14.79 -17.81 3.21
C ASN A 703 13.42 -18.37 2.85
N GLU A 704 12.75 -17.80 1.84
CA GLU A 704 11.53 -18.38 1.28
C GLU A 704 11.77 -19.75 0.60
N GLY A 705 13.02 -20.18 0.44
CA GLY A 705 13.39 -21.50 -0.10
C GLY A 705 13.10 -21.69 -1.58
N LYS A 706 12.68 -20.63 -2.29
CA LYS A 706 12.36 -20.65 -3.73
C LYS A 706 13.60 -20.62 -4.62
N LEU A 707 14.67 -19.98 -4.16
CA LEU A 707 15.92 -19.76 -4.91
C LEU A 707 17.14 -20.04 -4.04
N LYS A 708 18.20 -20.54 -4.66
CA LYS A 708 19.52 -20.61 -4.05
C LYS A 708 20.33 -19.36 -4.41
N ARG A 709 21.40 -19.09 -3.66
CA ARG A 709 22.32 -17.98 -3.97
C ARG A 709 22.83 -18.04 -5.41
N GLU A 710 23.14 -19.24 -5.92
CA GLU A 710 23.58 -19.48 -7.30
C GLU A 710 22.54 -19.19 -8.39
N ASP A 711 21.28 -18.95 -8.02
CA ASP A 711 20.22 -18.57 -8.95
C ASP A 711 20.09 -17.05 -9.12
N ILE A 712 20.73 -16.25 -8.28
CA ILE A 712 20.66 -14.79 -8.27
C ILE A 712 21.98 -14.24 -8.81
N PHE A 713 21.94 -13.24 -9.69
CA PHE A 713 23.12 -12.54 -10.20
C PHE A 713 23.23 -11.18 -9.52
N ILE A 714 24.26 -10.98 -8.70
CA ILE A 714 24.48 -9.71 -7.99
C ILE A 714 25.61 -8.93 -8.67
N THR A 715 25.36 -7.66 -8.97
CA THR A 715 26.41 -6.68 -9.29
C THR A 715 26.60 -5.72 -8.12
N ASP A 716 27.84 -5.51 -7.68
CA ASP A 716 28.21 -4.39 -6.79
C ASP A 716 29.40 -3.61 -7.38
N LYS A 717 29.59 -2.37 -6.90
CA LYS A 717 30.60 -1.46 -7.44
C LYS A 717 31.36 -0.74 -6.33
N TYR A 718 32.69 -0.78 -6.40
CA TYR A 718 33.59 -0.02 -5.52
C TYR A 718 33.48 1.47 -5.79
N PHE A 719 33.15 2.26 -4.78
CA PHE A 719 33.02 3.71 -4.94
C PHE A 719 34.38 4.43 -4.83
N SER A 720 34.99 4.71 -5.98
CA SER A 720 36.23 5.49 -6.11
C SER A 720 36.04 7.01 -6.00
N GLY A 721 34.82 7.50 -5.75
CA GLY A 721 34.51 8.93 -5.68
C GLY A 721 33.89 9.50 -6.95
N ILE A 722 33.43 10.77 -6.87
CA ILE A 722 32.89 11.55 -7.99
C ILE A 722 33.74 12.82 -8.12
N GLY A 723 34.71 12.83 -9.05
CA GLY A 723 35.61 13.98 -9.19
C GLY A 723 36.44 14.22 -7.91
N THR A 724 36.57 15.47 -7.48
CA THR A 724 37.42 15.90 -6.35
C THR A 724 36.75 15.82 -4.97
N THR A 725 35.66 15.09 -4.80
CA THR A 725 35.01 14.95 -3.49
C THR A 725 35.85 14.11 -2.53
N ASP A 726 36.01 14.55 -1.27
CA ASP A 726 36.61 13.74 -0.17
C ASP A 726 35.80 12.47 0.17
N ARG A 727 34.61 12.32 -0.43
CA ARG A 727 33.77 11.14 -0.29
C ARG A 727 34.25 10.06 -1.27
N ILE A 728 35.18 9.24 -0.81
CA ILE A 728 35.57 7.96 -1.40
C ILE A 728 35.01 6.81 -0.55
N SER A 729 35.21 5.56 -0.99
CA SER A 729 34.97 4.37 -0.17
C SER A 729 35.59 4.53 1.23
N LYS A 730 34.88 4.04 2.25
CA LYS A 730 35.42 3.99 3.63
C LYS A 730 36.41 2.84 3.83
N HIS A 731 36.47 1.92 2.87
CA HIS A 731 37.39 0.80 2.87
C HIS A 731 38.67 1.17 2.12
N ASP A 732 39.79 0.65 2.59
CA ASP A 732 41.13 1.00 2.12
C ASP A 732 41.33 0.73 0.63
N ASN A 733 40.71 -0.31 0.06
CA ASN A 733 40.83 -0.66 -1.35
C ASN A 733 39.62 -1.49 -1.85
N PRO A 734 39.48 -1.74 -3.16
CA PRO A 734 38.36 -2.53 -3.72
C PRO A 734 38.24 -3.94 -3.16
N TYR A 735 39.35 -4.58 -2.83
CA TYR A 735 39.34 -5.94 -2.28
C TYR A 735 38.75 -5.97 -0.87
N ASP A 736 39.10 -5.01 -0.01
CA ASP A 736 38.57 -4.90 1.35
C ASP A 736 37.08 -4.52 1.37
N ARG A 737 36.65 -3.63 0.48
CA ARG A 737 35.21 -3.33 0.28
C ARG A 737 34.45 -4.59 -0.13
N LEU A 738 34.99 -5.38 -1.08
CA LEU A 738 34.33 -6.62 -1.51
C LEU A 738 34.21 -7.61 -0.34
N LYS A 739 35.26 -7.82 0.45
CA LYS A 739 35.20 -8.70 1.63
C LYS A 739 34.13 -8.27 2.61
N TYR A 740 34.09 -6.97 2.92
CA TYR A 740 33.09 -6.41 3.81
C TYR A 740 31.66 -6.68 3.29
N ILE A 741 31.38 -6.41 2.01
CA ILE A 741 30.01 -6.58 1.50
C ILE A 741 29.60 -8.06 1.42
N LEU A 742 30.53 -8.98 1.16
CA LEU A 742 30.28 -10.43 1.20
C LEU A 742 29.87 -10.89 2.60
N GLU A 743 30.60 -10.46 3.63
CA GLU A 743 30.27 -10.72 5.03
C GLU A 743 28.94 -10.06 5.40
N TYR A 744 28.73 -8.79 5.02
CA TYR A 744 27.55 -8.03 5.37
C TYR A 744 26.26 -8.61 4.80
N LEU A 745 26.29 -9.03 3.53
CA LEU A 745 25.19 -9.69 2.83
C LEU A 745 25.06 -11.18 3.17
N ASN A 746 26.02 -11.75 3.91
CA ASN A 746 26.14 -13.19 4.20
C ASN A 746 26.10 -14.05 2.92
N THR A 747 26.97 -13.72 1.96
CA THR A 747 27.09 -14.43 0.67
C THR A 747 28.54 -14.80 0.38
N PRO A 748 28.82 -15.99 -0.19
CA PRO A 748 30.19 -16.42 -0.47
C PRO A 748 30.86 -15.68 -1.63
N TYR A 749 30.09 -15.07 -2.54
CA TYR A 749 30.62 -14.31 -3.68
C TYR A 749 29.60 -13.28 -4.22
N ILE A 750 30.07 -12.37 -5.10
CA ILE A 750 29.26 -11.49 -5.96
C ILE A 750 29.52 -11.84 -7.44
N ASP A 751 28.51 -11.82 -8.30
CA ASP A 751 28.61 -12.35 -9.67
C ASP A 751 29.38 -11.42 -10.62
N LEU A 752 29.28 -10.11 -10.42
CA LEU A 752 30.03 -9.09 -11.15
C LEU A 752 30.44 -7.97 -10.21
N TYR A 753 31.75 -7.71 -10.10
CA TYR A 753 32.28 -6.60 -9.32
C TYR A 753 32.89 -5.53 -10.23
N LEU A 754 32.49 -4.27 -10.06
CA LEU A 754 32.92 -3.17 -10.93
C LEU A 754 33.68 -2.08 -10.17
N LEU A 755 34.64 -1.41 -10.84
CA LEU A 755 35.09 -0.09 -10.42
C LEU A 755 34.06 0.96 -10.88
N HIS A 756 33.52 1.77 -9.96
CA HIS A 756 32.39 2.66 -10.27
C HIS A 756 32.74 3.82 -11.21
N SER A 757 33.98 4.34 -11.12
CA SER A 757 34.49 5.47 -11.89
C SER A 757 36.03 5.40 -12.02
N PRO A 758 36.64 6.03 -13.05
CA PRO A 758 38.09 5.98 -13.28
C PRO A 758 38.92 6.91 -12.38
N PHE A 759 38.27 7.71 -11.51
CA PHE A 759 38.92 8.75 -10.70
C PHE A 759 39.75 8.19 -9.52
N ILE A 760 40.85 7.48 -9.82
CA ILE A 760 41.72 6.85 -8.83
C ILE A 760 43.16 7.34 -9.03
N SER A 761 43.72 7.98 -8.00
CA SER A 761 45.11 8.44 -8.00
C SER A 761 45.81 8.06 -6.69
N LYS A 762 47.14 7.99 -6.73
CA LYS A 762 47.95 7.65 -5.54
C LYS A 762 47.75 8.64 -4.40
N GLU A 763 47.51 9.90 -4.73
CA GLU A 763 47.30 10.98 -3.76
C GLU A 763 45.97 10.83 -3.02
N THR A 764 44.94 10.35 -3.72
CA THR A 764 43.57 10.24 -3.18
C THR A 764 43.29 8.90 -2.51
N HIS A 765 43.89 7.82 -3.01
CA HIS A 765 43.59 6.44 -2.59
C HIS A 765 44.80 5.65 -2.09
N GLY A 766 46.01 6.20 -2.17
CA GLY A 766 47.25 5.45 -1.89
C GLY A 766 47.70 4.51 -3.01
N PHE A 767 46.89 4.36 -4.07
CA PHE A 767 47.18 3.58 -5.27
C PHE A 767 46.61 4.26 -6.51
N ASP A 768 47.17 3.96 -7.69
CA ASP A 768 46.65 4.41 -8.98
C ASP A 768 45.61 3.43 -9.54
N LEU A 769 45.02 3.78 -10.70
CA LEU A 769 44.04 2.94 -11.38
C LEU A 769 44.54 1.50 -11.62
N LYS A 770 45.83 1.32 -11.92
CA LYS A 770 46.47 0.00 -12.09
C LYS A 770 46.52 -0.76 -10.77
N GLY A 771 46.84 -0.09 -9.68
CA GLY A 771 46.78 -0.64 -8.33
C GLY A 771 45.36 -1.09 -7.96
N ALA A 772 44.34 -0.27 -8.24
CA ALA A 772 42.94 -0.63 -8.03
C ALA A 772 42.57 -1.90 -8.81
N TRP A 773 42.98 -1.99 -10.09
CA TRP A 773 42.69 -3.15 -10.92
C TRP A 773 43.38 -4.43 -10.42
N LYS A 774 44.59 -4.32 -9.83
CA LYS A 774 45.24 -5.48 -9.19
C LYS A 774 44.43 -6.02 -8.01
N PHE A 775 43.79 -5.17 -7.21
CA PHE A 775 42.89 -5.62 -6.15
C PHE A 775 41.63 -6.31 -6.71
N MET A 776 41.09 -5.81 -7.83
CA MET A 776 40.00 -6.48 -8.55
C MET A 776 40.42 -7.88 -9.05
N GLN A 777 41.64 -7.99 -9.60
CA GLN A 777 42.19 -9.28 -10.05
C GLN A 777 42.42 -10.24 -8.89
N GLN A 778 42.93 -9.76 -7.76
CA GLN A 778 43.07 -10.56 -6.55
C GLN A 778 41.71 -11.12 -6.09
N ALA A 779 40.67 -10.27 -6.05
CA ALA A 779 39.31 -10.71 -5.70
C ALA A 779 38.76 -11.78 -6.66
N LEU A 780 39.10 -11.70 -7.95
CA LEU A 780 38.73 -12.69 -8.96
C LEU A 780 39.50 -14.01 -8.75
N ASP A 781 40.81 -13.94 -8.55
CA ASP A 781 41.69 -15.12 -8.39
C ASP A 781 41.34 -15.92 -7.12
N GLU A 782 40.89 -15.23 -6.06
CA GLU A 782 40.42 -15.85 -4.82
C GLU A 782 38.95 -16.33 -4.88
N GLY A 783 38.25 -16.08 -5.99
CA GLY A 783 36.86 -16.52 -6.19
C GLY A 783 35.80 -15.72 -5.41
N LEU A 784 36.17 -14.56 -4.85
CA LEU A 784 35.25 -13.63 -4.16
C LEU A 784 34.26 -12.97 -5.14
N THR A 785 34.65 -12.87 -6.41
CA THR A 785 33.76 -12.54 -7.51
C THR A 785 33.95 -13.46 -8.70
N LYS A 786 32.90 -13.62 -9.52
CA LYS A 786 32.97 -14.45 -10.74
C LYS A 786 33.51 -13.67 -11.93
N ARG A 787 33.37 -12.34 -11.93
CA ARG A 787 33.70 -11.43 -13.04
C ARG A 787 34.08 -10.06 -12.53
N ILE A 788 34.98 -9.39 -13.22
CA ILE A 788 35.37 -8.00 -12.94
C ILE A 788 35.14 -7.10 -14.15
N GLY A 789 34.80 -5.86 -13.89
CA GLY A 789 34.57 -4.85 -14.91
C GLY A 789 34.69 -3.44 -14.37
N ILE A 790 34.18 -2.49 -15.14
CA ILE A 790 34.29 -1.06 -14.92
C ILE A 790 32.95 -0.38 -15.18
N SER A 791 32.80 0.86 -14.73
CA SER A 791 31.61 1.69 -14.92
C SER A 791 32.03 3.12 -15.15
N ASN A 792 31.44 3.81 -16.14
CA ASN A 792 31.76 5.20 -16.50
C ASN A 792 33.21 5.44 -16.99
N PHE A 793 33.84 4.47 -17.65
CA PHE A 793 35.21 4.60 -18.16
C PHE A 793 35.24 5.04 -19.62
N ALA A 794 36.16 5.95 -19.95
CA ALA A 794 36.49 6.34 -21.32
C ALA A 794 37.49 5.38 -21.98
N ILE A 795 37.77 5.57 -23.27
CA ILE A 795 38.69 4.70 -24.04
C ILE A 795 40.09 4.73 -23.42
N GLU A 796 40.54 5.92 -23.01
CA GLU A 796 41.87 6.16 -22.45
C GLU A 796 42.05 5.42 -21.12
N ASP A 797 41.04 5.47 -20.25
CA ASP A 797 41.04 4.77 -18.95
C ASP A 797 41.05 3.24 -19.15
N ILE A 798 40.31 2.74 -20.15
CA ILE A 798 40.29 1.31 -20.47
C ILE A 798 41.65 0.86 -20.99
N GLU A 799 42.27 1.62 -21.91
CA GLU A 799 43.59 1.31 -22.45
C GLU A 799 44.66 1.31 -21.36
N GLU A 800 44.55 2.15 -20.33
CA GLU A 800 45.49 2.13 -19.20
C GLU A 800 45.45 0.78 -18.46
N ILE A 801 44.26 0.23 -18.21
CA ILE A 801 44.08 -1.10 -17.60
C ILE A 801 44.50 -2.21 -18.57
N TRP A 802 44.08 -2.10 -19.83
CA TRP A 802 44.27 -3.11 -20.87
C TRP A 802 45.75 -3.37 -21.17
N ASN A 803 46.57 -2.32 -21.15
CA ASN A 803 47.99 -2.41 -21.44
C ASN A 803 48.84 -2.84 -20.23
N SER A 804 48.29 -2.83 -19.02
CA SER A 804 49.05 -3.03 -17.79
C SER A 804 48.76 -4.34 -17.07
N THR A 805 47.74 -5.10 -17.46
CA THR A 805 47.25 -6.23 -16.68
C THR A 805 46.87 -7.46 -17.53
N LYS A 806 46.78 -8.65 -16.90
CA LYS A 806 46.55 -9.92 -17.60
C LYS A 806 45.06 -10.23 -17.85
N THR A 807 44.19 -9.84 -16.92
CA THR A 807 42.74 -10.03 -17.01
C THR A 807 42.07 -8.69 -17.26
N ASN A 808 41.48 -8.52 -18.44
CA ASN A 808 40.86 -7.27 -18.88
C ASN A 808 39.40 -7.14 -18.40
N PRO A 809 38.86 -5.91 -18.34
CA PRO A 809 37.46 -5.69 -17.98
C PRO A 809 36.50 -6.44 -18.91
N GLN A 810 35.53 -7.15 -18.35
CA GLN A 810 34.52 -7.89 -19.14
C GLN A 810 33.26 -7.07 -19.40
N VAL A 811 33.01 -6.05 -18.59
CA VAL A 811 31.83 -5.19 -18.65
C VAL A 811 32.24 -3.74 -18.49
N ASN A 812 31.65 -2.84 -19.27
CA ASN A 812 31.63 -1.41 -19.00
C ASN A 812 30.17 -0.95 -18.82
N GLN A 813 29.79 -0.60 -17.58
CA GLN A 813 28.45 -0.08 -17.30
C GLN A 813 28.44 1.44 -17.50
N ILE A 814 27.66 1.95 -18.46
CA ILE A 814 27.64 3.38 -18.85
C ILE A 814 26.22 3.89 -19.07
N GLU A 815 26.02 5.21 -19.07
CA GLU A 815 24.75 5.77 -19.52
C GLU A 815 24.63 5.51 -21.01
N PHE A 816 23.64 4.71 -21.39
CA PHE A 816 23.43 4.37 -22.78
C PHE A 816 21.94 4.28 -23.08
N ASN A 817 21.48 5.08 -24.04
CA ASN A 817 20.10 5.10 -24.51
C ASN A 817 20.03 5.69 -25.92
N ALA A 818 18.84 5.71 -26.54
CA ALA A 818 18.70 6.19 -27.91
C ALA A 818 19.19 7.64 -28.11
N PHE A 819 19.09 8.49 -27.09
CA PHE A 819 19.53 9.89 -27.12
C PHE A 819 20.97 10.10 -26.60
N LEU A 820 21.61 9.08 -26.05
CA LEU A 820 23.00 9.12 -25.60
C LEU A 820 23.64 7.76 -25.89
N GLN A 821 24.24 7.64 -27.08
CA GLN A 821 24.83 6.39 -27.57
C GLN A 821 26.34 6.33 -27.34
N ASN A 822 26.96 7.45 -27.02
CA ASN A 822 28.37 7.54 -26.69
C ASN A 822 28.50 8.45 -25.46
N GLN A 823 28.63 7.85 -24.27
CA GLN A 823 28.88 8.60 -23.03
C GLN A 823 30.20 9.38 -23.13
N THR A 824 31.19 8.79 -23.81
CA THR A 824 32.43 9.42 -24.25
C THR A 824 32.65 9.10 -25.74
N PRO A 825 33.40 9.92 -26.50
CA PRO A 825 33.55 9.76 -27.94
C PRO A 825 34.02 8.35 -28.34
N GLY A 826 33.25 7.66 -29.18
CA GLY A 826 33.60 6.35 -29.75
C GLY A 826 33.55 5.16 -28.80
N ILE A 827 33.09 5.33 -27.55
CA ILE A 827 33.13 4.27 -26.53
C ILE A 827 32.30 3.04 -26.91
N PHE A 828 31.19 3.21 -27.62
CA PHE A 828 30.35 2.10 -28.05
C PHE A 828 31.08 1.17 -29.02
N GLU A 829 31.60 1.72 -30.12
CA GLU A 829 32.34 0.93 -31.12
C GLU A 829 33.64 0.33 -30.54
N TYR A 830 34.33 1.07 -29.67
CA TYR A 830 35.57 0.60 -29.04
C TYR A 830 35.35 -0.61 -28.13
N THR A 831 34.37 -0.54 -27.22
CA THR A 831 34.05 -1.67 -26.31
C THR A 831 33.61 -2.92 -27.07
N GLN A 832 32.81 -2.76 -28.12
CA GLN A 832 32.43 -3.86 -29.01
C GLN A 832 33.64 -4.52 -29.68
N SER A 833 34.59 -3.71 -30.18
CA SER A 833 35.80 -4.24 -30.83
C SER A 833 36.71 -5.04 -29.88
N LYS A 834 36.66 -4.73 -28.57
CA LYS A 834 37.44 -5.39 -27.51
C LYS A 834 36.68 -6.55 -26.85
N GLY A 835 35.43 -6.80 -27.22
CA GLY A 835 34.57 -7.81 -26.60
C GLY A 835 34.14 -7.46 -25.17
N ILE A 836 34.12 -6.18 -24.81
CA ILE A 836 33.64 -5.67 -23.53
C ILE A 836 32.13 -5.46 -23.62
N VAL A 837 31.36 -6.13 -22.76
CA VAL A 837 29.89 -6.01 -22.78
C VAL A 837 29.47 -4.68 -22.17
N ILE A 838 28.58 -3.95 -22.86
CA ILE A 838 27.99 -2.74 -22.30
C ILE A 838 26.78 -3.11 -21.43
N GLN A 839 26.73 -2.58 -20.21
CA GLN A 839 25.51 -2.51 -19.41
C GLN A 839 24.97 -1.07 -19.45
N ALA A 840 23.80 -0.88 -20.06
CA ALA A 840 23.16 0.42 -20.20
C ALA A 840 22.38 0.77 -18.92
N TYR A 841 22.86 1.74 -18.15
CA TYR A 841 22.00 2.37 -17.15
C TYR A 841 21.18 3.49 -17.81
N SER A 842 19.94 3.69 -17.32
CA SER A 842 18.96 4.64 -17.86
C SER A 842 18.56 4.44 -19.36
N PRO A 843 18.31 3.20 -19.83
CA PRO A 843 17.94 2.96 -21.24
C PRO A 843 16.60 3.60 -21.64
N LEU A 844 15.75 3.93 -20.66
CA LEU A 844 14.43 4.54 -20.83
C LEU A 844 14.42 6.07 -20.68
N SER A 845 15.59 6.71 -20.59
CA SER A 845 15.71 8.19 -20.58
C SER A 845 14.91 8.89 -21.70
N PRO A 846 14.84 8.38 -22.95
CA PRO A 846 14.03 9.01 -23.99
C PRO A 846 12.55 9.19 -23.65
N LEU A 847 11.95 8.25 -22.91
CA LEU A 847 10.53 8.33 -22.52
C LEU A 847 10.29 9.07 -21.19
N THR A 848 11.32 9.17 -20.35
CA THR A 848 11.18 9.67 -18.96
C THR A 848 11.75 11.06 -18.76
N ARG A 849 12.74 11.43 -19.58
CA ARG A 849 13.47 12.71 -19.53
C ARG A 849 13.55 13.39 -20.89
N GLY A 850 13.08 12.74 -21.96
CA GLY A 850 13.04 13.32 -23.30
C GLY A 850 11.75 14.11 -23.53
N GLU A 851 11.89 15.24 -24.20
CA GLU A 851 10.80 16.00 -24.80
C GLU A 851 10.46 15.39 -26.16
N LEU A 852 9.27 14.77 -26.26
CA LEU A 852 8.82 14.01 -27.44
C LEU A 852 7.75 14.74 -28.27
N ASN A 853 7.49 16.01 -27.94
CA ASN A 853 6.35 16.75 -28.49
C ASN A 853 6.74 17.75 -29.60
N ASP A 854 8.04 17.92 -29.89
CA ASP A 854 8.55 18.82 -30.92
C ASP A 854 9.85 18.34 -31.56
N GLY A 855 10.20 18.93 -32.71
CA GLY A 855 11.45 18.69 -33.44
C GLY A 855 11.79 17.21 -33.64
N ILE A 856 13.05 16.86 -33.38
CA ILE A 856 13.56 15.47 -33.42
C ILE A 856 12.84 14.58 -32.40
N GLY A 857 12.40 15.13 -31.27
CA GLY A 857 11.63 14.40 -30.27
C GLY A 857 10.32 13.85 -30.82
N LEU A 858 9.59 14.67 -31.61
CA LEU A 858 8.36 14.26 -32.30
C LEU A 858 8.64 13.22 -33.38
N GLU A 859 9.67 13.41 -34.22
CA GLU A 859 10.08 12.43 -35.23
C GLU A 859 10.42 11.07 -34.58
N PHE A 860 11.12 11.12 -33.43
CA PHE A 860 11.44 9.93 -32.65
C PHE A 860 10.18 9.28 -32.06
N ASP A 861 9.23 10.06 -31.54
CA ASP A 861 7.97 9.53 -31.02
C ASP A 861 7.11 8.88 -32.10
N GLU A 862 7.04 9.47 -33.29
CA GLU A 862 6.36 8.90 -34.45
C GLU A 862 6.97 7.56 -34.87
N LEU A 863 8.30 7.46 -34.90
CA LEU A 863 9.00 6.19 -35.12
C LEU A 863 8.62 5.16 -34.07
N LEU A 864 8.67 5.51 -32.78
CA LEU A 864 8.30 4.60 -31.70
C LEU A 864 6.83 4.18 -31.79
N ASN A 865 5.90 5.09 -32.12
CA ASN A 865 4.48 4.77 -32.33
C ASN A 865 4.28 3.79 -33.49
N LYS A 866 5.01 3.98 -34.60
CA LYS A 866 4.98 3.08 -35.76
C LYS A 866 5.46 1.68 -35.39
N LEU A 867 6.59 1.58 -34.67
CA LEU A 867 7.14 0.30 -34.21
C LEU A 867 6.23 -0.37 -33.18
N SER A 868 5.69 0.40 -32.24
CA SER A 868 4.73 -0.09 -31.23
C SER A 868 3.50 -0.72 -31.87
N LYS A 869 2.93 -0.08 -32.91
CA LYS A 869 1.82 -0.65 -33.68
C LYS A 869 2.23 -1.90 -34.46
N LYS A 870 3.40 -1.90 -35.10
CA LYS A 870 3.90 -3.03 -35.90
C LYS A 870 4.07 -4.29 -35.06
N TYR A 871 4.69 -4.18 -33.89
CA TYR A 871 5.02 -5.33 -33.03
C TYR A 871 3.95 -5.63 -31.98
N ASN A 872 2.93 -4.77 -31.81
CA ASN A 872 1.99 -4.81 -30.70
C ASN A 872 2.70 -4.81 -29.34
N LYS A 873 3.66 -3.90 -29.19
CA LYS A 873 4.52 -3.74 -28.01
C LYS A 873 4.56 -2.28 -27.58
N THR A 874 4.77 -2.02 -26.29
CA THR A 874 4.84 -0.65 -25.77
C THR A 874 6.14 0.05 -26.19
N LYS A 875 6.19 1.39 -26.16
CA LYS A 875 7.42 2.14 -26.43
C LYS A 875 8.57 1.74 -25.50
N THR A 876 8.24 1.41 -24.25
CA THR A 876 9.19 0.87 -23.26
C THR A 876 9.79 -0.45 -23.72
N GLN A 877 8.96 -1.37 -24.22
CA GLN A 877 9.44 -2.64 -24.79
C GLN A 877 10.28 -2.41 -26.04
N ILE A 878 9.91 -1.47 -26.92
CA ILE A 878 10.71 -1.12 -28.10
C ILE A 878 12.13 -0.67 -27.70
N LEU A 879 12.28 0.26 -26.74
CA LEU A 879 13.60 0.77 -26.35
C LEU A 879 14.46 -0.26 -25.61
N LEU A 880 13.88 -1.07 -24.72
CA LEU A 880 14.61 -2.16 -24.06
C LEU A 880 15.03 -3.24 -25.06
N ARG A 881 14.18 -3.55 -26.05
CA ARG A 881 14.51 -4.47 -27.14
C ARG A 881 15.61 -3.92 -28.02
N TRP A 882 15.56 -2.62 -28.35
CA TRP A 882 16.59 -1.94 -29.13
C TRP A 882 17.97 -2.02 -28.46
N THR A 883 18.06 -1.83 -27.14
CA THR A 883 19.33 -2.03 -26.42
C THR A 883 19.84 -3.46 -26.57
N LEU A 884 18.95 -4.46 -26.43
CA LEU A 884 19.33 -5.86 -26.56
C LEU A 884 19.75 -6.26 -27.98
N ASP A 885 19.14 -5.68 -29.02
CA ASP A 885 19.51 -5.93 -30.41
C ASP A 885 20.86 -5.29 -30.79
N LEU A 886 21.36 -4.36 -29.98
CA LEU A 886 22.72 -3.81 -30.07
C LEU A 886 23.75 -4.60 -29.22
N ASP A 887 23.36 -5.75 -28.67
CA ASP A 887 24.14 -6.53 -27.69
C ASP A 887 24.52 -5.73 -26.43
N VAL A 888 23.65 -4.79 -26.05
CA VAL A 888 23.77 -4.00 -24.83
C VAL A 888 22.77 -4.50 -23.79
N ILE A 889 23.22 -4.75 -22.57
CA ILE A 889 22.38 -5.24 -21.48
C ILE A 889 21.69 -4.06 -20.78
N PRO A 890 20.36 -3.89 -20.89
CA PRO A 890 19.65 -2.86 -20.14
C PRO A 890 19.63 -3.15 -18.63
N ILE A 891 19.94 -2.12 -17.84
CA ILE A 891 19.70 -2.05 -16.40
C ILE A 891 18.58 -1.02 -16.18
N THR A 892 17.43 -1.47 -15.70
CA THR A 892 16.24 -0.63 -15.52
C THR A 892 15.71 -0.72 -14.10
N THR A 893 14.73 0.12 -13.76
CA THR A 893 14.03 0.05 -12.48
C THR A 893 12.58 0.49 -12.65
N THR A 894 11.73 0.21 -11.66
CA THR A 894 10.32 0.58 -11.69
C THR A 894 9.80 0.82 -10.28
N SER A 895 8.93 1.81 -10.11
CA SER A 895 8.14 1.97 -8.87
C SER A 895 6.81 1.23 -8.88
N LYS A 896 6.48 0.57 -10.01
CA LYS A 896 5.21 -0.11 -10.29
C LYS A 896 5.48 -1.59 -10.57
N PRO A 897 5.06 -2.52 -9.69
CA PRO A 897 5.29 -3.95 -9.87
C PRO A 897 4.75 -4.53 -11.18
N GLU A 898 3.65 -3.97 -11.71
CA GLU A 898 3.00 -4.50 -12.91
C GLU A 898 3.90 -4.38 -14.17
N ARG A 899 4.88 -3.46 -14.16
CA ARG A 899 5.83 -3.27 -15.27
C ARG A 899 6.78 -4.45 -15.47
N PHE A 900 6.95 -5.34 -14.49
CA PHE A 900 7.78 -6.53 -14.69
C PHE A 900 7.22 -7.45 -15.79
N GLN A 901 5.90 -7.54 -15.95
CA GLN A 901 5.29 -8.28 -17.06
C GLN A 901 5.57 -7.62 -18.42
N GLU A 902 5.53 -6.29 -18.46
CA GLU A 902 5.90 -5.52 -19.64
C GLU A 902 7.37 -5.77 -20.03
N PHE A 903 8.29 -5.71 -19.06
CA PHE A 903 9.72 -5.95 -19.28
C PHE A 903 10.04 -7.38 -19.76
N LYS A 904 9.31 -8.40 -19.29
CA LYS A 904 9.46 -9.79 -19.77
C LYS A 904 9.16 -9.95 -21.25
N GLY A 905 8.22 -9.19 -21.77
CA GLY A 905 7.73 -9.30 -23.15
C GLY A 905 8.70 -8.78 -24.22
N ILE A 906 10.00 -8.66 -23.93
CA ILE A 906 11.04 -8.21 -24.88
C ILE A 906 11.91 -9.36 -25.44
N PHE A 907 11.75 -10.59 -24.92
CA PHE A 907 12.60 -11.72 -25.29
C PHE A 907 12.00 -12.63 -26.39
N ASP A 908 10.70 -12.50 -26.67
CA ASP A 908 9.93 -13.30 -27.62
C ASP A 908 9.92 -12.75 -29.06
N TRP A 909 10.66 -11.67 -29.33
CA TRP A 909 10.75 -10.99 -30.63
C TRP A 909 12.04 -10.18 -30.74
N SER A 910 12.31 -9.60 -31.91
CA SER A 910 13.45 -8.71 -32.18
C SER A 910 13.08 -7.63 -33.20
N LEU A 911 13.83 -6.52 -33.21
CA LEU A 911 13.75 -5.52 -34.27
C LEU A 911 14.55 -5.98 -35.50
N SER A 912 14.15 -5.50 -36.68
CA SER A 912 14.97 -5.68 -37.89
C SER A 912 16.20 -4.78 -37.87
N PRO A 913 17.30 -5.13 -38.56
CA PRO A 913 18.50 -4.30 -38.63
C PRO A 913 18.24 -2.86 -39.08
N GLU A 914 17.31 -2.66 -40.02
CA GLU A 914 16.90 -1.33 -40.51
C GLU A 914 16.20 -0.51 -39.43
N GLU A 915 15.40 -1.14 -38.57
CA GLU A 915 14.69 -0.47 -37.47
C GLU A 915 15.63 -0.14 -36.32
N VAL A 916 16.59 -1.04 -36.03
CA VAL A 916 17.67 -0.77 -35.07
C VAL A 916 18.49 0.43 -35.53
N ALA A 917 18.83 0.48 -36.82
CA ALA A 917 19.53 1.61 -37.42
C ALA A 917 18.68 2.90 -37.39
N ALA A 918 17.38 2.83 -37.67
CA ALA A 918 16.50 3.99 -37.63
C ALA A 918 16.42 4.64 -36.23
N ILE A 919 16.25 3.83 -35.18
CA ILE A 919 16.28 4.32 -33.78
C ILE A 919 17.65 4.92 -33.47
N LYS A 920 18.74 4.27 -33.90
CA LYS A 920 20.11 4.78 -33.73
C LYS A 920 20.27 6.16 -34.38
N THR A 921 19.92 6.30 -35.66
CA THR A 921 20.14 7.54 -36.43
C THR A 921 19.25 8.70 -35.99
N ILE A 922 17.97 8.46 -35.68
CA ILE A 922 17.08 9.54 -35.24
C ILE A 922 17.40 9.93 -33.80
N GLY A 923 17.58 8.94 -32.93
CA GLY A 923 17.91 9.19 -31.53
C GLY A 923 19.21 9.96 -31.33
N SER A 924 20.25 9.70 -32.14
CA SER A 924 21.54 10.42 -32.05
C SER A 924 21.45 11.90 -32.41
N LYS A 925 20.37 12.35 -33.06
CA LYS A 925 20.13 13.77 -33.37
C LYS A 925 19.47 14.52 -32.21
N TYR A 926 19.05 13.81 -31.16
CA TYR A 926 18.40 14.40 -30.00
C TYR A 926 19.45 14.98 -29.04
N GLU A 927 19.64 16.30 -29.07
CA GLU A 927 20.52 17.00 -28.13
C GLU A 927 19.72 17.52 -26.93
N LYS A 928 20.09 17.12 -25.70
CA LYS A 928 19.65 17.87 -24.51
C LYS A 928 20.29 19.25 -24.56
N PRO A 929 19.58 20.34 -24.20
CA PRO A 929 20.11 21.68 -24.27
C PRO A 929 21.06 21.95 -23.10
N ILE A 930 22.18 21.23 -23.04
CA ILE A 930 23.20 21.32 -22.00
C ILE A 930 24.55 21.46 -22.70
N HIS A 931 25.30 22.49 -22.33
CA HIS A 931 26.66 22.72 -22.76
C HIS A 931 27.60 21.58 -22.29
N LYS A 932 28.74 21.37 -22.94
CA LYS A 932 29.71 20.31 -22.61
C LYS A 932 30.17 20.29 -21.14
N LEU A 933 30.16 21.44 -20.47
CA LEU A 933 30.47 21.55 -19.03
C LEU A 933 29.31 21.20 -18.09
N GLY A 934 28.17 20.72 -18.61
CA GLY A 934 26.98 20.42 -17.83
C GLY A 934 26.16 21.66 -17.43
N ILE A 935 26.33 22.79 -18.13
CA ILE A 935 25.60 24.04 -17.92
C ILE A 935 24.38 24.05 -18.85
N PRO A 936 23.14 24.25 -18.39
CA PRO A 936 21.99 24.37 -19.29
C PRO A 936 22.17 25.52 -20.29
N LEU A 937 21.80 25.31 -21.55
CA LEU A 937 22.09 26.23 -22.66
C LEU A 937 21.30 27.55 -22.63
N LEU A 938 20.36 27.75 -21.70
CA LEU A 938 19.65 29.02 -21.53
C LEU A 938 19.37 29.27 -20.05
N GLY A 939 19.94 30.35 -19.51
CA GLY A 939 19.72 30.80 -18.14
C GLY A 939 18.67 31.90 -18.02
N ILE A 940 18.00 31.94 -16.87
CA ILE A 940 16.98 32.92 -16.49
C ILE A 940 17.54 33.80 -15.37
N GLY A 941 17.82 35.05 -15.69
CA GLY A 941 18.44 36.01 -14.76
C GLY A 941 17.43 36.74 -13.86
N SER A 942 17.83 36.95 -12.59
CA SER A 942 17.17 37.83 -11.62
C SER A 942 17.78 39.24 -11.57
N GLY A 943 18.82 39.52 -12.37
CA GLY A 943 19.40 40.86 -12.50
C GLY A 943 18.58 41.77 -13.42
N THR A 944 19.16 42.93 -13.78
CA THR A 944 18.59 43.88 -14.75
C THR A 944 17.19 44.39 -14.40
N TYR A 945 16.13 43.87 -15.02
CA TYR A 945 14.73 44.22 -14.77
C TYR A 945 14.31 43.98 -13.32
N TYR A 946 14.86 42.94 -12.69
CA TYR A 946 14.53 42.53 -11.32
C TYR A 946 15.51 43.03 -10.27
N PHE A 947 16.51 43.84 -10.65
CA PHE A 947 17.45 44.43 -9.70
C PHE A 947 16.72 45.26 -8.63
N LYS A 948 16.94 44.97 -7.34
CA LYS A 948 16.33 45.74 -6.26
C LYS A 948 17.10 47.00 -5.93
N LYS A 949 16.40 48.14 -6.00
CA LYS A 949 16.91 49.44 -5.50
C LYS A 949 16.90 49.51 -3.97
N ASP A 950 15.89 48.92 -3.34
CA ASP A 950 15.78 48.80 -1.88
C ASP A 950 15.89 47.33 -1.49
N ARG A 951 17.01 46.96 -0.86
CA ARG A 951 17.27 45.59 -0.42
C ARG A 951 16.45 45.17 0.80
N SER A 952 15.83 46.13 1.51
CA SER A 952 14.94 45.85 2.63
C SER A 952 13.49 45.54 2.21
N ALA A 953 13.16 45.75 0.93
CA ALA A 953 11.85 45.45 0.40
C ALA A 953 11.54 43.93 0.48
N PRO A 954 10.26 43.56 0.74
CA PRO A 954 9.85 42.17 0.82
C PRO A 954 10.09 41.41 -0.51
N PRO A 955 10.10 40.06 -0.49
CA PRO A 955 10.29 39.26 -1.69
C PRO A 955 9.30 39.62 -2.80
N ASN A 956 9.82 39.85 -4.00
CA ASN A 956 9.05 40.13 -5.19
C ASN A 956 8.40 38.84 -5.71
N GLU A 957 7.13 38.64 -5.36
CA GLU A 957 6.33 37.47 -5.75
C GLU A 957 6.30 37.25 -7.27
N LYS A 958 6.41 38.31 -8.08
CA LYS A 958 6.45 38.17 -9.54
C LYS A 958 7.73 37.46 -10.00
N LEU A 959 8.87 37.72 -9.37
CA LEU A 959 10.12 37.01 -9.69
C LEU A 959 10.06 35.56 -9.23
N VAL A 960 9.54 35.29 -8.03
CA VAL A 960 9.32 33.92 -7.52
C VAL A 960 8.45 33.12 -8.48
N SER A 961 7.35 33.71 -8.96
CA SER A 961 6.45 33.08 -9.94
C SER A 961 7.15 32.81 -11.27
N ILE A 962 7.96 33.73 -11.77
CA ILE A 962 8.72 33.55 -13.02
C ILE A 962 9.75 32.42 -12.90
N PHE A 963 10.52 32.36 -11.81
CA PHE A 963 11.48 31.28 -11.58
C PHE A 963 10.79 29.93 -11.34
N THR A 964 9.67 29.91 -10.61
CA THR A 964 8.88 28.68 -10.44
C THR A 964 8.37 28.17 -11.79
N THR A 965 7.85 29.08 -12.62
CA THR A 965 7.39 28.75 -13.98
C THR A 965 8.55 28.28 -14.84
N SER A 966 9.72 28.93 -14.79
CA SER A 966 10.87 28.54 -15.60
C SER A 966 11.29 27.10 -15.32
N ILE A 967 11.40 26.71 -14.04
CA ILE A 967 11.76 25.35 -13.63
C ILE A 967 10.73 24.32 -14.09
N ASN A 968 9.44 24.66 -13.97
CA ASN A 968 8.34 23.79 -14.40
C ASN A 968 8.33 23.60 -15.93
N GLU A 969 8.69 24.65 -16.66
CA GLU A 969 8.81 24.64 -18.12
C GLU A 969 10.14 24.04 -18.62
N GLY A 970 11.06 23.63 -17.74
CA GLY A 970 12.34 22.99 -18.10
C GLY A 970 13.56 23.91 -18.14
N PHE A 971 13.39 25.21 -17.90
CA PHE A 971 14.47 26.19 -17.77
C PHE A 971 14.98 26.24 -16.33
N VAL A 972 15.98 25.40 -16.09
CA VAL A 972 16.47 25.12 -14.74
C VAL A 972 17.72 25.92 -14.34
N HIS A 973 18.30 26.70 -15.25
CA HIS A 973 19.42 27.60 -14.94
C HIS A 973 18.91 28.95 -14.45
N LEU A 974 19.09 29.22 -13.16
CA LEU A 974 18.75 30.48 -12.51
C LEU A 974 20.02 31.29 -12.28
N ASP A 975 20.10 32.46 -12.90
CA ASP A 975 21.23 33.37 -12.76
C ASP A 975 20.93 34.47 -11.73
N SER A 976 21.69 34.50 -10.63
CA SER A 976 21.58 35.46 -9.53
C SER A 976 22.92 36.09 -9.19
N ALA A 977 22.92 37.13 -8.35
CA ALA A 977 24.12 37.77 -7.82
C ALA A 977 23.80 38.44 -6.48
N GLU A 978 24.80 38.54 -5.59
CA GLU A 978 24.69 39.24 -4.32
C GLU A 978 24.16 40.68 -4.50
N VAL A 979 24.67 41.38 -5.51
CA VAL A 979 24.33 42.79 -5.74
C VAL A 979 22.87 43.00 -6.14
N TYR A 980 22.20 41.98 -6.71
CA TYR A 980 20.84 42.10 -7.21
C TYR A 980 19.83 42.25 -6.06
N GLY A 981 20.13 41.73 -4.87
CA GLY A 981 19.26 41.80 -3.69
C GLY A 981 18.10 40.80 -3.67
N ASN A 982 18.18 39.73 -4.45
CA ASN A 982 17.06 38.83 -4.75
C ASN A 982 17.19 37.44 -4.11
N ASP A 983 18.07 37.31 -3.10
CA ASP A 983 18.34 36.07 -2.36
C ASP A 983 17.06 35.45 -1.76
N ALA A 984 16.15 36.29 -1.25
CA ALA A 984 14.91 35.85 -0.64
C ALA A 984 13.93 35.24 -1.66
N GLU A 985 13.86 35.79 -2.87
CA GLU A 985 13.06 35.25 -3.97
C GLU A 985 13.59 33.91 -4.45
N LEU A 986 14.92 33.75 -4.53
CA LEU A 986 15.53 32.48 -4.86
C LEU A 986 15.24 31.42 -3.79
N LYS A 987 15.36 31.78 -2.51
CA LYS A 987 15.00 30.89 -1.38
C LYS A 987 13.55 30.42 -1.48
N GLU A 988 12.61 31.34 -1.65
CA GLU A 988 11.18 31.02 -1.73
C GLU A 988 10.87 30.17 -2.96
N THR A 989 11.51 30.45 -4.11
CA THR A 989 11.40 29.61 -5.32
C THR A 989 11.82 28.17 -5.03
N LEU A 990 13.02 27.97 -4.44
CA LEU A 990 13.52 26.64 -4.12
C LEU A 990 12.59 25.90 -3.17
N LYS A 991 12.10 26.58 -2.13
CA LYS A 991 11.14 26.00 -1.20
C LYS A 991 9.89 25.48 -1.90
N ARG A 992 9.33 26.24 -2.85
CA ARG A 992 8.12 25.85 -3.59
C ARG A 992 8.36 24.67 -4.51
N VAL A 993 9.38 24.74 -5.35
CA VAL A 993 9.62 23.70 -6.38
C VAL A 993 10.10 22.37 -5.78
N LEU A 994 10.75 22.42 -4.61
CA LEU A 994 11.22 21.21 -3.92
C LEU A 994 10.12 20.56 -3.04
N ALA A 995 9.13 21.32 -2.56
CA ALA A 995 8.06 20.80 -1.71
C ALA A 995 7.16 19.77 -2.41
N ASP A 996 6.94 19.93 -3.71
CA ASP A 996 6.06 19.06 -4.51
C ASP A 996 6.71 17.69 -4.84
N GLY A 997 8.00 17.51 -4.55
CA GLY A 997 8.74 16.27 -4.81
C GLY A 997 9.00 15.94 -6.29
N ASN A 998 8.54 16.79 -7.21
CA ASN A 998 8.68 16.60 -8.67
C ASN A 998 10.05 17.03 -9.22
N LYS A 999 10.75 17.93 -8.53
CA LYS A 999 12.10 18.41 -8.87
C LYS A 999 13.02 18.18 -7.68
N LYS A 1000 14.25 17.77 -7.94
CA LYS A 1000 15.31 17.65 -6.94
C LYS A 1000 16.23 18.86 -7.02
N ARG A 1001 16.96 19.14 -5.94
CA ARG A 1001 17.96 20.22 -5.93
C ARG A 1001 18.98 20.04 -7.06
N GLU A 1002 19.41 18.81 -7.32
CA GLU A 1002 20.34 18.48 -8.41
C GLU A 1002 19.78 18.68 -9.83
N ASP A 1003 18.47 18.92 -9.99
CA ASP A 1003 17.86 19.23 -11.29
C ASP A 1003 17.87 20.74 -11.60
N ILE A 1004 18.24 21.59 -10.63
CA ILE A 1004 18.21 23.06 -10.74
C ILE A 1004 19.64 23.57 -10.76
N PHE A 1005 20.00 24.40 -11.73
CA PHE A 1005 21.33 24.99 -11.84
C PHE A 1005 21.31 26.43 -11.32
N ILE A 1006 21.95 26.71 -10.19
CA ILE A 1006 21.96 28.03 -9.57
C ILE A 1006 23.32 28.70 -9.77
N THR A 1007 23.33 29.90 -10.33
CA THR A 1007 24.49 30.79 -10.36
C THR A 1007 24.33 31.90 -9.32
N ASP A 1008 25.38 32.14 -8.51
CA ASP A 1008 25.51 33.36 -7.70
C ASP A 1008 26.83 34.07 -7.99
N LYS A 1009 26.94 35.34 -7.62
CA LYS A 1009 28.13 36.16 -7.88
C LYS A 1009 28.48 37.04 -6.70
N TYR A 1010 29.75 37.03 -6.30
CA TYR A 1010 30.30 37.91 -5.28
C TYR A 1010 30.32 39.36 -5.76
N PHE A 1011 29.76 40.29 -4.98
CA PHE A 1011 29.76 41.70 -5.35
C PHE A 1011 31.12 42.36 -5.11
N ALA A 1012 31.99 42.28 -6.12
CA ALA A 1012 33.33 42.87 -6.13
C ALA A 1012 33.37 44.40 -6.31
N GLY A 1013 32.23 45.04 -6.62
CA GLY A 1013 32.17 46.47 -6.91
C GLY A 1013 32.46 46.84 -8.37
N ASP A 1014 32.79 48.10 -8.60
CA ASP A 1014 33.05 48.70 -9.91
C ASP A 1014 34.43 49.38 -9.98
N GLY A 1015 34.76 49.99 -11.12
CA GLY A 1015 36.06 50.63 -11.34
C GLY A 1015 36.39 51.80 -10.40
N THR A 1016 35.44 52.26 -9.57
CA THR A 1016 35.67 53.27 -8.54
C THR A 1016 36.25 52.70 -7.26
N TYR A 1017 36.09 51.40 -7.01
CA TYR A 1017 36.49 50.71 -5.77
C TYR A 1017 35.84 51.25 -4.48
N THR A 1018 34.72 51.98 -4.59
CA THR A 1018 34.06 52.64 -3.43
C THR A 1018 32.91 51.86 -2.82
N HIS A 1019 32.25 50.99 -3.58
CA HIS A 1019 31.09 50.21 -3.15
C HIS A 1019 31.28 48.74 -3.53
N HIS A 1020 31.31 47.85 -2.55
CA HIS A 1020 31.45 46.41 -2.73
C HIS A 1020 30.67 45.66 -1.63
N SER A 1021 30.73 44.33 -1.65
CA SER A 1021 30.15 43.44 -0.63
C SER A 1021 30.47 43.88 0.80
N THR A 1022 29.52 43.72 1.71
CA THR A 1022 29.73 43.91 3.16
C THR A 1022 30.31 42.67 3.85
N TYR A 1023 30.31 41.52 3.17
CA TYR A 1023 30.99 40.31 3.64
C TYR A 1023 32.51 40.46 3.52
N LYS A 1024 33.23 39.84 4.47
CA LYS A 1024 34.68 39.93 4.61
C LYS A 1024 35.46 39.45 3.36
N ASN A 1025 34.96 38.43 2.65
CA ASN A 1025 35.57 37.87 1.45
C ASN A 1025 34.55 37.02 0.66
N PRO A 1026 34.86 36.58 -0.57
CA PRO A 1026 33.95 35.76 -1.39
C PRO A 1026 33.51 34.44 -0.75
N TYR A 1027 34.38 33.80 0.04
CA TYR A 1027 34.10 32.52 0.70
C TYR A 1027 33.04 32.68 1.81
N ASP A 1028 33.18 33.70 2.66
CA ASP A 1028 32.22 33.97 3.74
C ASP A 1028 30.82 34.30 3.20
N ARG A 1029 30.75 35.05 2.09
CA ARG A 1029 29.49 35.34 1.39
C ARG A 1029 28.79 34.06 0.93
N ILE A 1030 29.49 33.19 0.20
CA ILE A 1030 28.85 32.00 -0.38
C ILE A 1030 28.47 30.96 0.67
N LYS A 1031 29.29 30.84 1.73
CA LYS A 1031 28.99 29.97 2.88
C LYS A 1031 27.69 30.37 3.58
N GLU A 1032 27.51 31.67 3.86
CA GLU A 1032 26.26 32.15 4.44
C GLU A 1032 25.09 32.06 3.45
N PHE A 1033 25.33 32.26 2.14
CA PHE A 1033 24.29 32.17 1.13
C PHE A 1033 23.72 30.74 0.97
N VAL A 1034 24.59 29.74 0.86
CA VAL A 1034 24.21 28.32 0.75
C VAL A 1034 23.42 27.88 1.99
N LYS A 1035 23.87 28.30 3.17
CA LYS A 1035 23.16 28.11 4.44
C LYS A 1035 21.80 28.82 4.47
N TYR A 1036 21.74 30.06 4.01
CA TYR A 1036 20.49 30.84 3.94
C TYR A 1036 19.46 30.19 3.01
N LEU A 1037 19.89 29.73 1.84
CA LEU A 1037 19.06 29.02 0.87
C LEU A 1037 18.65 27.60 1.31
N GLU A 1038 19.23 27.07 2.39
CA GLU A 1038 18.99 25.70 2.88
C GLU A 1038 19.33 24.64 1.81
N THR A 1039 20.40 24.89 1.04
CA THR A 1039 20.92 24.00 0.00
C THR A 1039 22.33 23.53 0.38
N PRO A 1040 22.81 22.36 -0.05
CA PRO A 1040 24.20 21.95 0.20
C PRO A 1040 25.23 22.68 -0.69
N TYR A 1041 24.82 23.22 -1.83
CA TYR A 1041 25.71 23.93 -2.77
C TYR A 1041 24.94 24.87 -3.71
N VAL A 1042 25.68 25.72 -4.45
CA VAL A 1042 25.24 26.31 -5.74
C VAL A 1042 26.05 25.76 -6.91
N ASP A 1043 25.54 25.86 -8.13
CA ASP A 1043 26.11 25.15 -9.29
C ASP A 1043 27.26 25.90 -9.94
N LEU A 1044 27.21 27.24 -9.89
CA LEU A 1044 28.23 28.14 -10.39
C LEU A 1044 28.37 29.34 -9.46
N TYR A 1045 29.60 29.71 -9.12
CA TYR A 1045 29.90 30.92 -8.36
C TYR A 1045 30.94 31.78 -9.06
N LEU A 1046 30.61 33.05 -9.26
CA LEU A 1046 31.43 33.98 -10.04
C LEU A 1046 31.98 35.13 -9.18
N LEU A 1047 33.20 35.58 -9.46
CA LEU A 1047 33.58 36.95 -9.14
C LEU A 1047 32.86 37.89 -10.12
N HIS A 1048 31.96 38.75 -9.63
CA HIS A 1048 31.06 39.51 -10.51
C HIS A 1048 31.79 40.53 -11.41
N ALA A 1049 32.96 41.01 -10.99
CA ALA A 1049 33.80 41.94 -11.73
C ALA A 1049 35.27 41.86 -11.25
N PRO A 1050 36.26 42.27 -12.05
CA PRO A 1050 37.68 42.18 -11.70
C PRO A 1050 38.19 43.31 -10.79
N PHE A 1051 37.33 44.25 -10.38
CA PHE A 1051 37.74 45.48 -9.69
C PHE A 1051 38.00 45.29 -8.19
N ILE A 1052 39.01 44.46 -7.86
CA ILE A 1052 39.41 44.15 -6.49
C ILE A 1052 40.80 44.72 -6.21
N LYS A 1053 40.94 45.44 -5.10
CA LYS A 1053 42.21 46.02 -4.62
C LYS A 1053 42.35 45.83 -3.12
N LYS A 1054 43.60 45.64 -2.68
CA LYS A 1054 43.91 45.36 -1.27
C LYS A 1054 43.50 46.52 -0.35
N GLU A 1055 43.61 47.76 -0.82
CA GLU A 1055 43.31 48.95 -0.02
C GLU A 1055 41.82 49.11 0.26
N SER A 1056 40.95 48.69 -0.67
CA SER A 1056 39.50 48.78 -0.52
C SER A 1056 38.90 47.49 0.06
N HIS A 1057 39.35 46.32 -0.40
CA HIS A 1057 38.73 45.03 -0.05
C HIS A 1057 39.45 44.30 1.09
N GLY A 1058 40.68 44.69 1.42
CA GLY A 1058 41.56 43.97 2.34
C GLY A 1058 42.29 42.77 1.71
N PHE A 1059 42.03 42.47 0.44
CA PHE A 1059 42.64 41.40 -0.34
C PHE A 1059 42.77 41.79 -1.83
N THR A 1060 43.68 41.14 -2.54
CA THR A 1060 43.95 41.29 -3.97
C THR A 1060 43.03 40.42 -4.84
N LEU A 1061 43.01 40.63 -6.15
CA LEU A 1061 42.25 39.80 -7.09
C LEU A 1061 42.64 38.30 -7.02
N LYS A 1062 43.95 38.01 -6.89
CA LYS A 1062 44.46 36.64 -6.68
C LYS A 1062 43.96 36.01 -5.38
N GLU A 1063 43.97 36.76 -4.28
CA GLU A 1063 43.44 36.31 -3.00
C GLU A 1063 41.91 36.11 -3.08
N ALA A 1064 41.19 36.97 -3.81
CA ALA A 1064 39.76 36.79 -4.08
C ALA A 1064 39.49 35.47 -4.84
N TRP A 1065 40.29 35.17 -5.86
CA TRP A 1065 40.21 33.91 -6.59
C TRP A 1065 40.52 32.71 -5.70
N ALA A 1066 41.49 32.82 -4.80
CA ALA A 1066 41.78 31.78 -3.81
C ALA A 1066 40.59 31.50 -2.87
N TYR A 1067 39.81 32.51 -2.48
CA TYR A 1067 38.58 32.30 -1.70
C TYR A 1067 37.47 31.61 -2.52
N VAL A 1068 37.36 31.92 -3.80
CA VAL A 1068 36.43 31.23 -4.71
C VAL A 1068 36.84 29.77 -4.92
N GLN A 1069 38.15 29.51 -5.10
CA GLN A 1069 38.71 28.15 -5.11
C GLN A 1069 38.42 27.42 -3.80
N GLN A 1070 38.59 28.07 -2.65
CA GLN A 1070 38.30 27.44 -1.35
C GLN A 1070 36.84 26.99 -1.28
N ALA A 1071 35.89 27.83 -1.73
CA ALA A 1071 34.48 27.44 -1.77
C ALA A 1071 34.23 26.24 -2.71
N TYR A 1072 34.99 26.13 -3.80
CA TYR A 1072 34.93 25.00 -4.73
C TYR A 1072 35.48 23.71 -4.12
N ASP A 1073 36.65 23.80 -3.48
CA ASP A 1073 37.30 22.66 -2.83
C ASP A 1073 36.45 22.11 -1.66
N GLU A 1074 35.79 22.99 -0.91
CA GLU A 1074 34.85 22.62 0.16
C GLU A 1074 33.47 22.16 -0.37
N GLY A 1075 33.26 22.17 -1.69
CA GLY A 1075 32.04 21.69 -2.33
C GLY A 1075 30.80 22.58 -2.12
N LEU A 1076 30.98 23.81 -1.62
CA LEU A 1076 29.91 24.82 -1.52
C LEU A 1076 29.43 25.26 -2.91
N VAL A 1077 30.30 25.12 -3.92
CA VAL A 1077 30.02 25.47 -5.31
C VAL A 1077 30.49 24.34 -6.23
N LYS A 1078 29.74 24.01 -7.29
CA LYS A 1078 30.11 22.92 -8.23
C LYS A 1078 31.03 23.36 -9.36
N ARG A 1079 31.03 24.65 -9.67
CA ARG A 1079 31.87 25.30 -10.68
C ARG A 1079 32.20 26.69 -10.21
N ILE A 1080 33.34 27.18 -10.67
CA ILE A 1080 33.80 28.53 -10.38
C ILE A 1080 34.17 29.25 -11.66
N GLY A 1081 33.97 30.56 -11.63
CA GLY A 1081 34.28 31.39 -12.77
C GLY A 1081 34.35 32.86 -12.41
N VAL A 1082 34.32 33.66 -13.45
CA VAL A 1082 34.40 35.10 -13.37
C VAL A 1082 33.28 35.71 -14.21
N SER A 1083 33.02 36.99 -13.99
CA SER A 1083 32.09 37.78 -14.79
C SER A 1083 32.77 39.11 -15.07
N ASN A 1084 32.64 39.57 -16.31
CA ASN A 1084 33.18 40.85 -16.77
C ASN A 1084 34.70 40.97 -16.74
N PHE A 1085 35.43 39.86 -16.87
CA PHE A 1085 36.89 39.90 -16.90
C PHE A 1085 37.39 40.13 -18.32
N ALA A 1086 38.43 40.96 -18.47
CA ALA A 1086 39.23 41.06 -19.67
C ALA A 1086 40.31 39.96 -19.72
N VAL A 1087 41.03 39.87 -20.83
CA VAL A 1087 42.09 38.87 -21.03
C VAL A 1087 43.14 39.02 -19.93
N GLU A 1088 43.55 40.25 -19.65
CA GLU A 1088 44.58 40.58 -18.66
C GLU A 1088 44.13 40.20 -17.23
N ASP A 1089 42.85 40.38 -16.91
CA ASP A 1089 42.29 40.02 -15.61
C ASP A 1089 42.26 38.48 -15.41
N ILE A 1090 41.93 37.73 -16.47
CA ILE A 1090 41.98 36.26 -16.44
C ILE A 1090 43.42 35.79 -16.29
N GLU A 1091 44.36 36.37 -17.04
CA GLU A 1091 45.79 36.06 -16.95
C GLU A 1091 46.36 36.36 -15.56
N GLU A 1092 45.88 37.39 -14.87
CA GLU A 1092 46.32 37.70 -13.52
C GLU A 1092 46.02 36.55 -12.54
N ILE A 1093 44.88 35.88 -12.68
CA ILE A 1093 44.47 34.77 -11.80
C ILE A 1093 44.78 33.39 -12.37
N TRP A 1094 45.19 33.30 -13.64
CA TRP A 1094 45.49 32.04 -14.31
C TRP A 1094 46.64 31.31 -13.63
N ASP A 1095 46.47 30.01 -13.39
CA ASP A 1095 47.41 29.12 -12.70
C ASP A 1095 47.86 29.60 -11.31
N THR A 1096 47.11 30.53 -10.68
CA THR A 1096 47.37 30.95 -9.29
C THR A 1096 46.79 29.98 -8.25
N THR A 1097 45.82 29.15 -8.66
CA THR A 1097 45.18 28.11 -7.85
C THR A 1097 45.04 26.81 -8.66
N LYS A 1098 44.53 25.74 -8.03
CA LYS A 1098 44.37 24.42 -8.66
C LYS A 1098 43.40 24.41 -9.85
N THR A 1099 42.35 25.23 -9.79
CA THR A 1099 41.28 25.27 -10.80
C THR A 1099 41.22 26.67 -11.40
N ASN A 1100 41.38 26.74 -12.72
CA ASN A 1100 41.21 27.97 -13.49
C ASN A 1100 39.71 28.29 -13.70
N PRO A 1101 39.35 29.55 -14.01
CA PRO A 1101 37.97 29.92 -14.27
C PRO A 1101 37.35 29.06 -15.38
N GLN A 1102 36.19 28.47 -15.10
CA GLN A 1102 35.48 27.61 -16.06
C GLN A 1102 34.44 28.37 -16.88
N VAL A 1103 34.02 29.53 -16.36
CA VAL A 1103 33.03 30.42 -16.98
C VAL A 1103 33.54 31.85 -16.93
N ASN A 1104 33.32 32.61 -18.00
CA ASN A 1104 33.39 34.06 -18.03
C ASN A 1104 32.06 34.62 -18.53
N GLN A 1105 31.28 35.20 -17.62
CA GLN A 1105 29.99 35.79 -17.98
C GLN A 1105 30.17 37.26 -18.39
N ILE A 1106 29.79 37.62 -19.61
CA ILE A 1106 30.04 38.95 -20.19
C ILE A 1106 28.81 39.50 -20.92
N GLU A 1107 28.83 40.80 -21.20
CA GLU A 1107 27.85 41.39 -22.12
C GLU A 1107 28.20 40.93 -23.53
N PHE A 1108 27.35 40.13 -24.14
CA PHE A 1108 27.55 39.64 -25.49
C PHE A 1108 26.23 39.63 -26.25
N ASN A 1109 26.25 40.21 -27.45
CA ASN A 1109 25.13 40.18 -28.38
C ASN A 1109 25.63 40.48 -29.81
N ALA A 1110 24.75 40.41 -30.82
CA ALA A 1110 25.15 40.63 -32.21
C ALA A 1110 25.80 42.01 -32.47
N PHE A 1111 25.46 43.04 -31.67
CA PHE A 1111 26.06 44.38 -31.77
C PHE A 1111 27.17 44.61 -30.72
N LEU A 1112 27.54 43.61 -29.94
CA LEU A 1112 28.68 43.66 -29.02
C LEU A 1112 29.25 42.25 -28.89
N GLN A 1113 30.05 41.86 -29.87
CA GLN A 1113 30.55 40.48 -29.96
C GLN A 1113 31.81 40.23 -29.11
N ASN A 1114 32.39 41.28 -28.54
CA ASN A 1114 33.50 41.20 -27.61
C ASN A 1114 33.34 42.34 -26.59
N GLN A 1115 33.17 42.01 -25.31
CA GLN A 1115 33.02 43.01 -24.25
C GLN A 1115 34.30 43.83 -24.05
N THR A 1116 35.43 43.15 -24.17
CA THR A 1116 36.80 43.66 -24.15
C THR A 1116 37.56 42.96 -25.29
N PRO A 1117 38.72 43.48 -25.74
CA PRO A 1117 39.40 42.95 -26.91
C PRO A 1117 39.68 41.43 -26.81
N ASN A 1118 39.23 40.67 -27.83
CA ASN A 1118 39.45 39.22 -28.00
C ASN A 1118 38.94 38.32 -26.86
N ILE A 1119 38.09 38.81 -25.96
CA ILE A 1119 37.74 38.06 -24.75
C ILE A 1119 36.98 36.76 -25.04
N VAL A 1120 36.13 36.74 -26.07
CA VAL A 1120 35.36 35.52 -26.43
C VAL A 1120 36.30 34.46 -26.97
N GLU A 1121 37.10 34.80 -27.97
CA GLU A 1121 38.03 33.87 -28.61
C GLU A 1121 39.09 33.37 -27.63
N TYR A 1122 39.62 34.27 -26.78
CA TYR A 1122 40.56 33.92 -25.72
C TYR A 1122 39.94 32.93 -24.73
N SER A 1123 38.74 33.23 -24.21
CA SER A 1123 38.02 32.38 -23.26
C SER A 1123 37.80 30.98 -23.85
N GLN A 1124 37.28 30.89 -25.07
CA GLN A 1124 37.02 29.62 -25.75
C GLN A 1124 38.31 28.83 -26.01
N SER A 1125 39.41 29.49 -26.39
CA SER A 1125 40.72 28.82 -26.58
C SER A 1125 41.29 28.21 -25.30
N LYS A 1126 40.91 28.76 -24.14
CA LYS A 1126 41.30 28.30 -22.80
C LYS A 1126 40.32 27.30 -22.20
N GLY A 1127 39.27 26.92 -22.93
CA GLY A 1127 38.21 26.03 -22.46
C GLY A 1127 37.26 26.70 -21.46
N ILE A 1128 37.25 28.04 -21.38
CA ILE A 1128 36.34 28.82 -20.54
C ILE A 1128 35.04 29.05 -21.31
N VAL A 1129 33.92 28.67 -20.71
CA VAL A 1129 32.59 28.89 -21.29
C VAL A 1129 32.20 30.35 -21.17
N VAL A 1130 31.76 30.94 -22.26
CA VAL A 1130 31.22 32.30 -22.24
C VAL A 1130 29.73 32.24 -21.96
N GLU A 1131 29.28 32.96 -20.94
CA GLU A 1131 27.86 33.20 -20.69
C GLU A 1131 27.50 34.62 -21.14
N ALA A 1132 26.55 34.75 -22.05
CA ALA A 1132 26.13 36.02 -22.62
C ALA A 1132 24.93 36.59 -21.87
N TYR A 1133 25.13 37.65 -21.08
CA TYR A 1133 23.98 38.45 -20.62
C TYR A 1133 23.62 39.54 -21.63
N SER A 1134 22.34 39.91 -21.64
CA SER A 1134 21.74 40.82 -22.63
C SER A 1134 21.89 40.41 -24.11
N PRO A 1135 21.72 39.12 -24.46
CA PRO A 1135 21.87 38.65 -25.85
C PRO A 1135 20.82 39.25 -26.80
N LEU A 1136 19.70 39.74 -26.25
CA LEU A 1136 18.58 40.33 -26.98
C LEU A 1136 18.64 41.87 -27.09
N SER A 1137 19.77 42.48 -26.73
CA SER A 1137 19.99 43.90 -26.93
C SER A 1137 19.73 44.36 -28.37
N PRO A 1138 20.06 43.62 -29.44
CA PRO A 1138 19.80 44.06 -30.82
C PRO A 1138 18.33 44.39 -31.10
N ILE A 1139 17.39 43.69 -30.46
CA ILE A 1139 15.93 43.93 -30.61
C ILE A 1139 15.46 45.12 -29.76
N ASN A 1140 16.17 45.44 -28.67
CA ASN A 1140 15.79 46.47 -27.69
C ASN A 1140 16.75 47.68 -27.69
N SER A 1141 17.66 47.77 -28.66
CA SER A 1141 18.70 48.79 -28.72
C SER A 1141 18.17 50.09 -29.32
N THR A 1142 18.91 51.18 -29.10
CA THR A 1142 18.70 52.46 -29.81
C THR A 1142 19.50 52.54 -31.12
N ALA A 1143 20.01 51.41 -31.63
CA ALA A 1143 20.74 51.39 -32.89
C ALA A 1143 19.80 51.74 -34.05
N ASP A 1144 20.31 52.48 -35.05
CA ASP A 1144 19.52 52.77 -36.25
C ASP A 1144 19.39 51.50 -37.11
N LEU A 1145 18.21 50.89 -37.08
CA LEU A 1145 17.85 49.75 -37.92
C LEU A 1145 17.13 50.15 -39.22
N THR A 1146 17.01 51.45 -39.50
CA THR A 1146 16.30 51.98 -40.66
C THR A 1146 17.23 52.36 -41.82
N SER A 1147 18.54 52.44 -41.57
CA SER A 1147 19.54 52.73 -42.60
C SER A 1147 20.83 51.93 -42.41
N GLY A 1148 21.72 51.96 -43.42
CA GLY A 1148 23.09 51.42 -43.32
C GLY A 1148 23.19 49.94 -42.96
N ALA A 1149 24.14 49.60 -42.09
CA ALA A 1149 24.38 48.22 -41.64
C ALA A 1149 23.24 47.66 -40.77
N GLY A 1150 22.58 48.52 -39.97
CA GLY A 1150 21.47 48.11 -39.12
C GLY A 1150 20.25 47.66 -39.93
N LEU A 1151 19.94 48.36 -41.04
CA LEU A 1151 18.87 47.93 -41.96
C LEU A 1151 19.16 46.56 -42.58
N LYS A 1152 20.40 46.32 -43.03
CA LYS A 1152 20.80 45.02 -43.61
C LYS A 1152 20.68 43.89 -42.58
N PHE A 1153 21.10 44.14 -41.33
CA PHE A 1153 20.94 43.19 -40.24
C PHE A 1153 19.45 42.88 -39.97
N ALA A 1154 18.61 43.90 -39.87
CA ALA A 1154 17.19 43.75 -39.61
C ALA A 1154 16.47 42.95 -40.72
N GLN A 1155 16.73 43.29 -41.99
CA GLN A 1155 16.17 42.57 -43.15
C GLN A 1155 16.59 41.10 -43.15
N TYR A 1156 17.86 40.81 -42.88
CA TYR A 1156 18.33 39.43 -42.85
C TYR A 1156 17.72 38.63 -41.69
N LEU A 1157 17.48 39.26 -40.54
CA LEU A 1157 16.79 38.62 -39.42
C LEU A 1157 15.31 38.33 -39.74
N ASP A 1158 14.66 39.18 -40.53
CA ASP A 1158 13.30 38.94 -41.08
C ASP A 1158 13.30 37.76 -42.06
N GLU A 1159 14.27 37.69 -42.98
CA GLU A 1159 14.42 36.55 -43.90
C GLU A 1159 14.56 35.21 -43.16
N LEU A 1160 15.35 35.17 -42.08
CA LEU A 1160 15.53 33.97 -41.26
C LEU A 1160 14.27 33.64 -40.44
N THR A 1161 13.56 34.67 -39.98
CA THR A 1161 12.28 34.51 -39.27
C THR A 1161 11.26 33.81 -40.18
N ASP A 1162 11.13 34.26 -41.43
CA ASP A 1162 10.25 33.65 -42.41
C ASP A 1162 10.70 32.24 -42.79
N LYS A 1163 12.00 32.06 -43.06
CA LYS A 1163 12.58 30.76 -43.47
C LYS A 1163 12.33 29.66 -42.44
N TYR A 1164 12.58 29.95 -41.16
CA TYR A 1164 12.47 28.94 -40.10
C TYR A 1164 11.13 28.97 -39.37
N SER A 1165 10.27 29.95 -39.66
CA SER A 1165 9.04 30.22 -38.89
C SER A 1165 9.33 30.42 -37.39
N LYS A 1166 10.37 31.21 -37.09
CA LYS A 1166 10.89 31.47 -35.74
C LYS A 1166 10.93 32.95 -35.44
N THR A 1167 10.71 33.37 -34.19
CA THR A 1167 10.76 34.79 -33.83
C THR A 1167 12.19 35.33 -33.90
N LYS A 1168 12.35 36.65 -34.09
CA LYS A 1168 13.67 37.31 -34.04
C LYS A 1168 14.46 36.97 -32.77
N LEU A 1169 13.75 36.85 -31.64
CA LEU A 1169 14.33 36.44 -30.37
C LEU A 1169 14.90 35.02 -30.46
N GLN A 1170 14.15 34.07 -31.02
CA GLN A 1170 14.58 32.69 -31.18
C GLN A 1170 15.82 32.57 -32.08
N VAL A 1171 15.84 33.31 -33.19
CA VAL A 1171 16.98 33.34 -34.11
C VAL A 1171 18.24 33.89 -33.42
N LEU A 1172 18.12 34.99 -32.66
CA LEU A 1172 19.27 35.55 -31.95
C LEU A 1172 19.78 34.65 -30.82
N LEU A 1173 18.89 34.05 -30.02
CA LEU A 1173 19.33 33.10 -28.98
C LEU A 1173 19.97 31.86 -29.59
N ARG A 1174 19.42 31.34 -30.70
CA ARG A 1174 20.02 30.21 -31.42
C ARG A 1174 21.39 30.57 -31.98
N TRP A 1175 21.54 31.78 -32.52
CA TRP A 1175 22.84 32.30 -32.98
C TRP A 1175 23.87 32.35 -31.85
N VAL A 1176 23.50 32.85 -30.65
CA VAL A 1176 24.40 32.84 -29.48
C VAL A 1176 24.81 31.41 -29.12
N ILE A 1177 23.86 30.48 -29.05
CA ILE A 1177 24.14 29.06 -28.72
C ILE A 1177 25.10 28.43 -29.75
N GLN A 1178 24.89 28.67 -31.05
CA GLN A 1178 25.75 28.13 -32.12
C GLN A 1178 27.13 28.81 -32.22
N ARG A 1179 27.35 29.89 -31.46
CA ARG A 1179 28.68 30.47 -31.24
C ARG A 1179 29.43 29.83 -30.07
N ASP A 1180 28.90 28.76 -29.49
CA ASP A 1180 29.40 28.09 -28.28
C ASP A 1180 29.39 29.03 -27.05
N ILE A 1181 28.27 29.75 -26.91
CA ILE A 1181 28.04 30.74 -25.85
C ILE A 1181 26.68 30.46 -25.22
N VAL A 1182 26.59 30.50 -23.89
CA VAL A 1182 25.36 30.23 -23.14
C VAL A 1182 24.59 31.54 -22.92
N PRO A 1183 23.45 31.78 -23.58
CA PRO A 1183 22.65 32.98 -23.33
C PRO A 1183 21.99 32.99 -21.95
N ILE A 1184 22.01 34.15 -21.31
CA ILE A 1184 21.26 34.46 -20.09
C ILE A 1184 20.25 35.56 -20.41
N SER A 1185 18.97 35.21 -20.30
CA SER A 1185 17.84 36.10 -20.59
C SER A 1185 16.95 36.28 -19.37
N THR A 1186 15.97 37.16 -19.45
CA THR A 1186 14.95 37.31 -18.40
C THR A 1186 13.62 37.74 -19.01
N THR A 1187 12.54 37.55 -18.26
CA THR A 1187 11.18 37.91 -18.68
C THR A 1187 10.32 38.26 -17.48
N SER A 1188 9.37 39.16 -17.67
CA SER A 1188 8.31 39.44 -16.71
C SER A 1188 6.94 38.91 -17.16
N LYS A 1189 6.95 38.13 -18.24
CA LYS A 1189 5.82 37.54 -18.97
C LYS A 1189 6.02 36.01 -19.06
N PRO A 1190 5.22 35.19 -18.35
CA PRO A 1190 5.32 33.74 -18.38
C PRO A 1190 5.19 33.13 -19.79
N GLU A 1191 4.37 33.72 -20.65
CA GLU A 1191 4.14 33.24 -22.02
C GLU A 1191 5.42 33.18 -22.87
N ARG A 1192 6.45 33.99 -22.54
CA ARG A 1192 7.75 33.97 -23.22
C ARG A 1192 8.52 32.66 -23.05
N PHE A 1193 8.20 31.81 -22.06
CA PHE A 1193 8.83 30.50 -21.95
C PHE A 1193 8.50 29.60 -23.16
N THR A 1194 7.34 29.80 -23.81
CA THR A 1194 7.03 29.14 -25.09
C THR A 1194 7.99 29.58 -26.20
N GLU A 1195 8.31 30.87 -26.26
CA GLU A 1195 9.30 31.37 -27.23
C GLU A 1195 10.70 30.84 -26.92
N PHE A 1196 11.11 30.81 -25.65
CA PHE A 1196 12.39 30.23 -25.23
C PHE A 1196 12.50 28.75 -25.57
N LYS A 1197 11.41 27.97 -25.46
CA LYS A 1197 11.39 26.56 -25.86
C LYS A 1197 11.65 26.41 -27.35
N GLY A 1198 11.00 27.25 -28.16
CA GLY A 1198 11.16 27.22 -29.62
C GLY A 1198 12.54 27.61 -30.14
N VAL A 1199 13.50 27.97 -29.27
CA VAL A 1199 14.93 28.12 -29.61
C VAL A 1199 15.59 26.77 -29.94
N PHE A 1200 15.11 25.68 -29.34
CA PHE A 1200 15.69 24.35 -29.50
C PHE A 1200 14.99 23.54 -30.62
N GLY A 1201 15.61 22.44 -31.04
CA GLY A 1201 15.05 21.52 -32.05
C GLY A 1201 15.20 21.96 -33.51
N TRP A 1202 16.01 22.99 -33.78
CA TRP A 1202 16.37 23.45 -35.13
C TRP A 1202 17.72 24.16 -35.08
N GLU A 1203 18.31 24.44 -36.25
CA GLU A 1203 19.61 25.11 -36.34
C GLU A 1203 19.69 26.09 -37.52
N LEU A 1204 20.52 27.12 -37.35
CA LEU A 1204 21.03 27.96 -38.43
C LEU A 1204 22.18 27.20 -39.10
N THR A 1205 22.30 27.34 -40.42
CA THR A 1205 23.49 26.85 -41.13
C THR A 1205 24.73 27.66 -40.73
N GLU A 1206 25.92 27.09 -40.88
CA GLU A 1206 27.19 27.80 -40.59
C GLU A 1206 27.27 29.15 -41.33
N SER A 1207 26.87 29.16 -42.61
CA SER A 1207 26.83 30.39 -43.42
C SER A 1207 25.88 31.45 -42.88
N GLU A 1208 24.77 31.05 -42.24
CA GLU A 1208 23.81 31.97 -41.65
C GLU A 1208 24.32 32.50 -40.32
N VAL A 1209 24.93 31.65 -39.49
CA VAL A 1209 25.59 32.07 -38.24
C VAL A 1209 26.66 33.12 -38.54
N GLU A 1210 27.50 32.86 -39.53
CA GLU A 1210 28.56 33.78 -39.95
C GLU A 1210 27.99 35.08 -40.52
N LYS A 1211 26.92 35.03 -41.33
CA LYS A 1211 26.30 36.24 -41.87
C LYS A 1211 25.64 37.11 -40.80
N ILE A 1212 25.00 36.52 -39.77
CA ILE A 1212 24.53 37.27 -38.59
C ILE A 1212 25.72 37.94 -37.89
N THR A 1213 26.82 37.21 -37.70
CA THR A 1213 28.05 37.71 -37.06
C THR A 1213 28.66 38.89 -37.83
N GLN A 1214 28.78 38.80 -39.15
CA GLN A 1214 29.33 39.87 -39.99
C GLN A 1214 28.43 41.11 -40.02
N LEU A 1215 27.11 40.92 -40.21
CA LEU A 1215 26.16 42.04 -40.24
C LEU A 1215 26.03 42.72 -38.87
N GLY A 1216 26.05 41.95 -37.78
CA GLY A 1216 26.02 42.47 -36.42
C GLY A 1216 27.26 43.30 -36.08
N ALA A 1217 28.45 42.79 -36.41
CA ALA A 1217 29.72 43.49 -36.21
C ALA A 1217 29.85 44.80 -37.02
N ALA A 1218 29.13 44.92 -38.15
CA ALA A 1218 29.11 46.14 -38.95
C ALA A 1218 28.23 47.25 -38.37
N VAL A 1219 27.39 46.94 -37.37
CA VAL A 1219 26.60 47.93 -36.62
C VAL A 1219 27.48 48.54 -35.53
N LYS A 1220 27.33 49.84 -35.27
CA LYS A 1220 28.06 50.52 -34.19
C LYS A 1220 27.84 49.76 -32.86
N PRO A 1221 28.91 49.46 -32.09
CA PRO A 1221 28.77 48.66 -30.89
C PRO A 1221 27.72 49.20 -29.92
N PHE A 1222 26.83 48.34 -29.45
CA PHE A 1222 25.79 48.69 -28.49
C PHE A 1222 26.10 48.05 -27.12
N ARG A 1223 26.69 48.86 -26.25
CA ARG A 1223 27.01 48.52 -24.87
C ARG A 1223 26.01 49.12 -23.90
N LYS A 1224 25.43 48.28 -23.04
CA LYS A 1224 24.48 48.70 -22.01
C LYS A 1224 25.12 48.82 -20.63
N TYR A 1225 26.09 47.96 -20.30
CA TYR A 1225 26.72 47.88 -18.97
C TYR A 1225 28.22 48.19 -19.03
N TRP A 1226 28.83 48.54 -17.89
CA TRP A 1226 30.27 48.81 -17.76
C TRP A 1226 30.80 49.88 -18.74
N LYS A 1227 30.00 50.93 -18.99
CA LYS A 1227 30.39 52.00 -19.92
C LYS A 1227 31.65 52.73 -19.46
N PRO A 1228 31.76 53.20 -18.20
CA PRO A 1228 32.96 53.92 -17.76
C PRO A 1228 34.25 53.11 -17.92
N GLU A 1229 34.18 51.79 -17.74
CA GLU A 1229 35.33 50.90 -17.73
C GLU A 1229 35.71 50.42 -19.14
N TYR A 1230 34.72 50.10 -19.98
CA TYR A 1230 34.95 49.36 -21.22
C TYR A 1230 34.52 50.08 -22.50
N SER A 1231 33.84 51.24 -22.45
CA SER A 1231 33.43 51.94 -23.68
C SER A 1231 34.60 52.46 -24.51
N LYS A 1232 35.80 52.53 -23.92
CA LYS A 1232 37.05 52.84 -24.64
C LYS A 1232 37.38 51.84 -25.76
N TYR A 1233 36.77 50.66 -25.75
CA TYR A 1233 36.94 49.61 -26.76
C TYR A 1233 35.85 49.62 -27.85
N ASP A 1234 34.87 50.52 -27.78
CA ASP A 1234 33.71 50.55 -28.69
C ASP A 1234 33.98 51.29 -30.02
N ASN A 1235 35.20 51.83 -30.22
CA ASN A 1235 35.58 52.66 -31.36
C ASN A 1235 36.51 51.95 -32.35
#